data_AF-A0A536KDM3-F1
#
_entry.id   AF-A0A536KDM3-F1
#
_cell.length_a   1.000
_cell.length_b   1.000
_cell.length_c   1.000
_cell.angle_alpha   90.00
_cell.angle_beta   90.00
_cell.angle_gamma   90.00
#
_symmetry.space_group_name_H-M   'P 1'
#
loop_
_entity.id
_entity.type
_entity.pdbx_description
1 polymer ?
#
loop_
_entity_poly.entity_id
_entity_poly.type
_entity_poly.pdbx_seq_one_letter_code
_entity_poly.pdbx_strand_id
1 'polypeptide(L)'
;MAGQSRRSFRSRRAGRRGGGCAPLEADPAVGRLLRGHAGGARGPAPGCGPGHAAGGGRAGARAGLRGAAAGLRQSPRPGTLRVRGLPAPGPGGGLAGRAPGGRRAGAHAAGRRRGPPAARARGRSRAGAVRPSRSAAFGSPRRGRGLSVRAPAAGARARGRGRSGAGARGPGVRRPPAVRNAGRGRRRGPPGPASGPAFRSRCRRAGGRGPAGPAGTSGREGPAGRRLFSAGLGVRVLGAGPETLNTRRYVILGNGIAGQTCAEELRALDADCAITMVAAERHPLYNRVALPRYLRGQVRREKVFMRTAEDYAAKGIEIHFETWATEVDAQAKVVRTNRGQELPYDALLVATGGRPKPPPWAGVEDVDHVLGFQTIDDTDAIIERADTSERTLVMGGSFIGYEIAEGVVHRGRGVTWIMRGPWFLRYVLDEEGGTLCRQLGEAAGCQFIVNDEVKRFSRHNGRFQAETQGGEKVLFDTLTYGVGLDYYVEPVARAGVELRKGIVCDAKLRTALPDVYTAGDIAVFFDLMVGKHNQMGTWDNAEAHGKVAAHNMAGADEDFFDVPTYTTTMFGSTLAVMGVTPDVQPDLDSVRTYSFEEKFFRKLFFLEDRLVGAIMIGPPKGRKKLIEIMRSRQKIERPKEELLDPANLKD
;
A
#
# COMPACT_ATOMS: atom_id res chain seq x y z
N MET A 1 14.63 33.83 55.81
CA MET A 1 14.42 35.24 55.45
C MET A 1 13.28 35.33 54.46
N ALA A 2 12.40 36.29 54.69
CA ALA A 2 11.06 36.42 54.12
C ALA A 2 11.03 36.86 52.65
N GLY A 3 9.89 36.63 51.98
CA GLY A 3 9.59 37.24 50.69
C GLY A 3 8.42 36.64 49.91
N GLN A 4 7.23 36.53 50.54
CA GLN A 4 5.97 36.25 49.85
C GLN A 4 5.47 37.47 49.06
N SER A 5 4.78 37.25 47.94
CA SER A 5 3.63 38.07 47.54
C SER A 5 2.72 37.31 46.57
N ARG A 6 1.58 36.87 47.09
CA ARG A 6 0.36 36.54 46.36
C ARG A 6 -0.47 37.82 46.20
N ARG A 7 -1.15 38.02 45.06
CA ARG A 7 -2.48 38.64 45.04
C ARG A 7 -3.39 38.02 43.97
N SER A 8 -4.38 37.30 44.45
CA SER A 8 -5.69 37.05 43.83
C SER A 8 -6.60 38.27 44.03
N PHE A 9 -7.48 38.61 43.08
CA PHE A 9 -8.95 38.62 43.28
C PHE A 9 -9.75 39.18 42.08
N ARG A 10 -10.92 38.56 41.88
CA ARG A 10 -12.23 39.09 41.41
C ARG A 10 -12.63 39.05 39.92
N SER A 11 -13.44 38.00 39.68
CA SER A 11 -14.69 37.93 38.90
C SER A 11 -15.45 39.23 38.59
N ARG A 12 -16.07 39.27 37.39
CA ARG A 12 -17.47 39.64 37.18
C ARG A 12 -18.02 39.03 35.88
N ARG A 13 -19.17 38.36 36.01
CA ARG A 13 -20.11 38.01 34.93
C ARG A 13 -20.86 39.26 34.47
N ALA A 14 -21.21 39.32 33.18
CA ALA A 14 -22.58 39.51 32.63
C ALA A 14 -22.56 40.29 31.31
N GLY A 15 -23.41 39.88 30.36
CA GLY A 15 -23.97 40.80 29.36
C GLY A 15 -23.90 40.36 27.89
N ARG A 16 -24.94 39.65 27.44
CA ARG A 16 -25.30 39.49 26.02
C ARG A 16 -25.67 40.85 25.39
N ARG A 17 -25.35 41.07 24.10
CA ARG A 17 -26.30 41.28 22.97
C ARG A 17 -25.58 41.80 21.71
N GLY A 18 -25.70 41.00 20.63
CA GLY A 18 -26.23 41.39 19.32
C GLY A 18 -25.53 42.45 18.46
N GLY A 19 -25.18 42.07 17.22
CA GLY A 19 -25.10 43.02 16.10
C GLY A 19 -24.21 42.59 14.94
N GLY A 20 -24.82 42.05 13.88
CA GLY A 20 -24.60 42.51 12.49
C GLY A 20 -23.37 42.06 11.71
N CYS A 21 -23.63 41.35 10.61
CA CYS A 21 -22.73 40.97 9.51
C CYS A 21 -22.05 42.15 8.80
N ALA A 22 -20.83 41.93 8.26
CA ALA A 22 -20.47 42.11 6.84
C ALA A 22 -19.01 41.67 6.56
N PRO A 23 -18.69 41.22 5.33
CA PRO A 23 -17.46 40.49 4.99
C PRO A 23 -16.33 41.40 4.47
N LEU A 24 -15.09 40.94 4.57
CA LEU A 24 -13.92 41.58 3.94
C LEU A 24 -13.77 41.11 2.50
N GLU A 25 -13.91 42.07 1.58
CA GLU A 25 -13.70 41.95 0.14
C GLU A 25 -12.22 41.78 -0.23
N ALA A 26 -12.05 41.13 -1.37
CA ALA A 26 -10.83 40.96 -2.12
C ALA A 26 -10.41 42.26 -2.85
N ASP A 27 -9.11 42.46 -2.98
CA ASP A 27 -8.48 43.55 -3.73
C ASP A 27 -8.04 43.07 -5.13
N PRO A 28 -8.48 43.70 -6.22
CA PRO A 28 -7.98 43.45 -7.58
C PRO A 28 -7.24 44.68 -8.16
N ALA A 29 -6.16 44.46 -8.94
CA ALA A 29 -6.02 45.03 -10.30
C ALA A 29 -4.60 44.91 -10.95
N VAL A 30 -4.66 44.95 -12.29
CA VAL A 30 -3.67 45.34 -13.33
C VAL A 30 -2.77 44.21 -13.88
N GLY A 31 -2.68 43.88 -15.18
CA GLY A 31 -3.23 44.37 -16.47
C GLY A 31 -2.33 43.81 -17.61
N ARG A 32 -2.79 43.01 -18.58
CA ARG A 32 -3.45 43.29 -19.91
C ARG A 32 -2.49 43.21 -21.13
N LEU A 33 -3.06 42.76 -22.28
CA LEU A 33 -2.71 42.88 -23.73
C LEU A 33 -2.16 41.59 -24.42
N LEU A 34 -2.68 41.03 -25.56
CA LEU A 34 -3.51 41.50 -26.71
C LEU A 34 -4.27 40.35 -27.47
N ARG A 35 -5.53 40.67 -27.90
CA ARG A 35 -6.30 40.44 -29.18
C ARG A 35 -6.14 39.15 -30.02
N GLY A 36 -7.14 38.59 -30.75
CA GLY A 36 -8.55 38.91 -31.12
C GLY A 36 -9.00 37.92 -32.26
N HIS A 37 -10.23 37.38 -32.30
CA HIS A 37 -11.42 37.76 -33.10
C HIS A 37 -12.54 36.71 -32.83
N ALA A 38 -13.77 37.04 -32.39
CA ALA A 38 -15.01 37.47 -33.12
C ALA A 38 -15.59 36.39 -34.10
N GLY A 39 -16.88 36.02 -34.13
CA GLY A 39 -18.15 36.44 -33.47
C GLY A 39 -19.17 35.26 -33.42
N GLY A 40 -20.22 35.24 -32.58
CA GLY A 40 -21.54 35.91 -32.71
C GLY A 40 -22.58 34.89 -33.27
N ALA A 41 -23.84 34.72 -32.82
CA ALA A 41 -24.70 35.28 -31.78
C ALA A 41 -25.95 34.38 -31.58
N ARG A 42 -26.54 34.37 -30.35
CA ARG A 42 -27.98 34.33 -29.93
C ARG A 42 -28.94 33.34 -30.64
N GLY A 43 -29.52 32.28 -30.01
CA GLY A 43 -30.62 32.24 -28.99
C GLY A 43 -32.02 32.08 -29.65
N PRO A 44 -33.15 31.67 -29.01
CA PRO A 44 -33.41 30.90 -27.78
C PRO A 44 -34.36 29.67 -27.96
N ALA A 45 -34.67 28.95 -26.87
CA ALA A 45 -35.64 27.83 -26.76
C ALA A 45 -37.12 28.29 -26.82
N PRO A 46 -38.09 27.38 -27.09
CA PRO A 46 -38.96 26.77 -26.05
C PRO A 46 -39.32 25.29 -26.39
N GLY A 47 -40.09 24.45 -25.68
CA GLY A 47 -40.99 24.50 -24.52
C GLY A 47 -41.68 23.10 -24.40
N CYS A 48 -42.28 22.80 -23.24
CA CYS A 48 -42.93 21.52 -22.90
C CYS A 48 -44.32 21.30 -23.53
N GLY A 49 -44.74 20.04 -23.73
CA GLY A 49 -46.17 19.66 -23.75
C GLY A 49 -46.52 18.36 -24.53
N PRO A 50 -47.53 17.57 -24.11
CA PRO A 50 -47.59 16.11 -24.33
C PRO A 50 -48.66 15.64 -25.35
N GLY A 51 -48.63 14.36 -25.75
CA GLY A 51 -49.67 13.76 -26.61
C GLY A 51 -49.74 12.23 -26.52
N HIS A 52 -50.87 11.74 -25.98
CA HIS A 52 -51.37 10.36 -26.04
C HIS A 52 -52.01 10.05 -27.41
N ALA A 53 -51.88 8.80 -27.88
CA ALA A 53 -52.89 7.96 -28.58
C ALA A 53 -52.14 6.84 -29.35
N ALA A 54 -52.18 5.57 -28.96
CA ALA A 54 -53.26 4.57 -29.09
C ALA A 54 -53.33 3.89 -30.47
N GLY A 55 -53.19 2.56 -30.48
CA GLY A 55 -53.95 1.65 -31.34
C GLY A 55 -53.19 0.77 -32.33
N GLY A 56 -53.27 -0.56 -32.14
CA GLY A 56 -53.15 -1.54 -33.23
C GLY A 56 -52.32 -2.78 -32.91
N GLY A 57 -52.95 -3.83 -32.38
CA GLY A 57 -52.28 -5.07 -31.95
C GLY A 57 -52.35 -6.25 -32.92
N ARG A 58 -51.78 -7.38 -32.48
CA ARG A 58 -52.16 -8.80 -32.66
C ARG A 58 -51.08 -9.65 -31.98
N ALA A 59 -51.36 -10.31 -30.85
CA ALA A 59 -51.97 -11.64 -30.70
C ALA A 59 -50.96 -12.79 -30.87
N GLY A 60 -50.80 -13.58 -29.80
CA GLY A 60 -50.01 -14.81 -29.76
C GLY A 60 -49.78 -15.27 -28.32
N ALA A 61 -50.75 -16.00 -27.76
CA ALA A 61 -50.84 -16.37 -26.36
C ALA A 61 -50.22 -17.75 -26.05
N ARG A 62 -49.68 -17.87 -24.80
CA ARG A 62 -49.81 -18.99 -23.82
C ARG A 62 -49.31 -20.39 -24.24
N ALA A 63 -48.82 -21.27 -23.36
CA ALA A 63 -48.57 -21.35 -21.91
C ALA A 63 -47.67 -22.59 -21.68
N GLY A 64 -46.87 -22.63 -20.60
CA GLY A 64 -46.98 -23.62 -19.50
C GLY A 64 -46.49 -25.04 -19.85
N LEU A 65 -45.56 -25.69 -19.13
CA LEU A 65 -45.61 -26.07 -17.71
C LEU A 65 -44.29 -26.78 -17.29
N ARG A 66 -43.88 -26.52 -16.04
CA ARG A 66 -43.31 -27.41 -15.00
C ARG A 66 -42.45 -28.65 -15.35
N GLY A 67 -41.33 -28.79 -14.62
CA GLY A 67 -40.71 -30.07 -14.29
C GLY A 67 -39.39 -29.89 -13.53
N ALA A 68 -39.20 -30.59 -12.40
CA ALA A 68 -38.17 -30.39 -11.38
C ALA A 68 -37.08 -31.51 -11.38
N ALA A 69 -36.08 -31.33 -10.50
CA ALA A 69 -35.09 -32.32 -9.98
C ALA A 69 -33.94 -32.73 -10.92
N ALA A 70 -32.78 -33.26 -10.50
CA ALA A 70 -31.92 -33.21 -9.31
C ALA A 70 -30.67 -34.07 -9.65
N GLY A 71 -29.51 -33.83 -9.01
CA GLY A 71 -28.37 -34.77 -8.89
C GLY A 71 -27.24 -34.60 -9.92
N LEU A 72 -26.02 -34.20 -9.55
CA LEU A 72 -24.93 -34.90 -8.84
C LEU A 72 -24.14 -35.94 -9.67
N ARG A 73 -22.79 -35.80 -9.59
CA ARG A 73 -21.69 -36.76 -9.89
C ARG A 73 -21.29 -36.89 -11.36
N GLN A 74 -20.04 -37.12 -11.78
CA GLN A 74 -18.70 -37.25 -11.18
C GLN A 74 -17.69 -37.23 -12.36
N SER A 75 -16.41 -36.97 -12.09
CA SER A 75 -15.27 -37.02 -13.03
C SER A 75 -15.12 -38.37 -13.76
N PRO A 76 -14.30 -38.45 -14.84
CA PRO A 76 -12.93 -38.96 -14.63
C PRO A 76 -11.83 -38.40 -15.59
N ARG A 77 -10.58 -38.38 -15.10
CA ARG A 77 -9.33 -38.58 -15.89
C ARG A 77 -9.07 -40.10 -16.00
N PRO A 78 -8.09 -40.69 -16.76
CA PRO A 78 -6.89 -40.13 -17.39
C PRO A 78 -6.52 -40.75 -18.78
N GLY A 79 -5.36 -40.39 -19.37
CA GLY A 79 -4.76 -41.19 -20.44
C GLY A 79 -3.57 -40.55 -21.18
N THR A 80 -2.36 -41.01 -20.89
CA THR A 80 -1.08 -40.74 -21.56
C THR A 80 -0.89 -41.54 -22.85
N LEU A 81 -0.23 -40.97 -23.86
CA LEU A 81 0.44 -41.76 -24.92
C LEU A 81 1.71 -41.08 -25.45
N ARG A 82 2.82 -41.83 -25.43
CA ARG A 82 4.11 -41.54 -26.10
C ARG A 82 4.13 -42.28 -27.44
N VAL A 83 4.69 -41.67 -28.50
CA VAL A 83 5.31 -42.39 -29.63
C VAL A 83 6.54 -41.62 -30.12
N ARG A 84 7.63 -42.35 -30.39
CA ARG A 84 8.92 -41.95 -31.02
C ARG A 84 8.85 -42.11 -32.55
N GLY A 85 9.63 -41.34 -33.30
CA GLY A 85 10.13 -41.77 -34.64
C GLY A 85 10.44 -40.65 -35.64
N LEU A 86 11.74 -40.38 -35.85
CA LEU A 86 12.39 -39.62 -36.93
C LEU A 86 12.30 -40.37 -38.30
N PRO A 87 12.63 -39.80 -39.50
CA PRO A 87 13.85 -39.02 -39.79
C PRO A 87 13.78 -37.88 -40.85
N ALA A 88 14.91 -37.17 -40.97
CA ALA A 88 15.25 -36.15 -41.96
C ALA A 88 15.65 -36.72 -43.34
N PRO A 89 15.81 -35.85 -44.36
CA PRO A 89 17.08 -35.80 -45.09
C PRO A 89 17.60 -34.35 -45.34
N GLY A 90 18.91 -34.22 -45.59
CA GLY A 90 19.65 -32.96 -45.82
C GLY A 90 19.81 -32.54 -47.30
N PRO A 91 21.00 -32.05 -47.72
CA PRO A 91 21.22 -30.65 -48.13
C PRO A 91 21.64 -30.43 -49.60
N GLY A 92 21.67 -29.18 -50.09
CA GLY A 92 22.30 -28.80 -51.36
C GLY A 92 22.44 -27.27 -51.58
N GLY A 93 23.64 -26.81 -51.94
CA GLY A 93 24.01 -25.41 -52.27
C GLY A 93 23.57 -24.96 -53.68
N GLY A 94 23.95 -23.83 -54.27
CA GLY A 94 24.79 -22.68 -53.91
C GLY A 94 24.78 -21.64 -55.07
N LEU A 95 25.54 -20.55 -54.89
CA LEU A 95 26.13 -19.62 -55.89
C LEU A 95 25.27 -18.54 -56.62
N ALA A 96 25.59 -17.29 -56.28
CA ALA A 96 26.04 -16.15 -57.12
C ALA A 96 25.36 -15.80 -58.46
N GLY A 97 24.99 -14.51 -58.61
CA GLY A 97 24.79 -13.85 -59.91
C GLY A 97 24.47 -12.35 -59.78
N ARG A 98 25.36 -11.49 -60.31
CA ARG A 98 25.26 -10.03 -60.38
C ARG A 98 24.24 -9.55 -61.44
N ALA A 99 23.79 -8.30 -61.26
CA ALA A 99 22.90 -7.44 -62.07
C ALA A 99 23.43 -7.13 -63.51
N PRO A 100 22.93 -6.12 -64.30
CA PRO A 100 21.76 -5.21 -64.17
C PRO A 100 21.00 -4.91 -65.52
N GLY A 101 19.98 -4.05 -65.49
CA GLY A 101 19.62 -3.20 -66.65
C GLY A 101 18.12 -2.95 -66.90
N GLY A 102 17.73 -1.67 -66.94
CA GLY A 102 16.40 -1.26 -67.45
C GLY A 102 16.03 0.19 -67.10
N ARG A 103 16.34 1.11 -68.01
CA ARG A 103 16.14 2.57 -67.92
C ARG A 103 14.71 3.03 -68.31
N ARG A 104 14.40 4.28 -67.90
CA ARG A 104 13.64 5.39 -68.57
C ARG A 104 12.49 5.92 -67.69
N ALA A 105 12.18 7.21 -67.57
CA ALA A 105 12.74 8.48 -68.06
C ALA A 105 11.92 9.66 -67.45
N GLY A 106 12.46 10.90 -67.58
CA GLY A 106 11.76 12.20 -67.45
C GLY A 106 11.96 12.93 -66.11
N ALA A 107 12.89 13.89 -65.94
CA ALA A 107 12.92 15.32 -66.41
C ALA A 107 11.86 16.20 -65.70
N HIS A 108 12.16 17.32 -65.00
CA HIS A 108 12.95 18.50 -65.36
C HIS A 108 13.44 19.34 -64.14
N ALA A 109 14.65 19.93 -64.28
CA ALA A 109 15.12 21.32 -64.03
C ALA A 109 14.49 22.20 -62.91
N ALA A 110 15.14 23.18 -62.28
CA ALA A 110 16.51 23.71 -62.18
C ALA A 110 16.47 24.85 -61.12
N GLY A 111 17.61 25.23 -60.53
CA GLY A 111 17.68 26.49 -59.76
C GLY A 111 18.88 26.62 -58.81
N ARG A 112 20.01 27.11 -59.33
CA ARG A 112 21.18 27.56 -58.56
C ARG A 112 20.94 28.94 -57.94
N ARG A 113 21.58 29.25 -56.80
CA ARG A 113 22.41 30.47 -56.59
C ARG A 113 23.22 30.41 -55.29
N ARG A 114 24.44 30.98 -55.35
CA ARG A 114 25.50 31.04 -54.32
C ARG A 114 25.64 32.47 -53.75
N GLY A 115 25.78 32.59 -52.42
CA GLY A 115 26.59 33.53 -51.59
C GLY A 115 26.39 35.07 -51.69
N PRO A 116 27.09 35.92 -50.89
CA PRO A 116 27.98 35.65 -49.73
C PRO A 116 27.80 36.70 -48.54
N PRO A 117 28.80 37.15 -47.72
CA PRO A 117 28.80 37.03 -46.24
C PRO A 117 29.00 38.36 -45.43
N ALA A 118 28.99 38.31 -44.09
CA ALA A 118 29.51 39.43 -43.27
C ALA A 118 30.02 39.06 -41.85
N ALA A 119 31.35 39.28 -41.69
CA ALA A 119 32.07 40.06 -40.66
C ALA A 119 32.06 39.75 -39.14
N ARG A 120 33.29 39.93 -38.61
CA ARG A 120 33.78 39.84 -37.22
C ARG A 120 33.37 41.05 -36.36
N ALA A 121 33.29 40.88 -35.05
CA ALA A 121 33.67 41.92 -34.08
C ALA A 121 34.27 41.30 -32.80
N ARG A 122 35.40 41.88 -32.37
CA ARG A 122 36.10 41.64 -31.10
C ARG A 122 35.54 42.61 -30.05
N GLY A 123 35.44 42.18 -28.80
CA GLY A 123 35.23 43.06 -27.64
C GLY A 123 35.74 42.39 -26.36
N ARG A 124 36.75 42.99 -25.72
CA ARG A 124 37.39 42.57 -24.47
C ARG A 124 36.76 43.29 -23.26
N SER A 125 36.64 42.61 -22.12
CA SER A 125 36.96 43.08 -20.75
C SER A 125 36.68 41.90 -19.79
N ARG A 126 37.70 41.26 -19.16
CA ARG A 126 38.26 41.51 -17.80
C ARG A 126 37.14 41.63 -16.74
N ALA A 127 37.08 40.87 -15.64
CA ALA A 127 38.16 40.41 -14.76
C ALA A 127 37.71 39.22 -13.86
N GLY A 128 38.68 38.53 -13.23
CA GLY A 128 38.45 37.71 -12.04
C GLY A 128 38.99 36.28 -12.07
N ALA A 129 40.30 36.08 -12.18
CA ALA A 129 40.94 34.79 -11.92
C ALA A 129 41.81 34.91 -10.65
N VAL A 130 41.45 34.15 -9.61
CA VAL A 130 42.28 33.92 -8.42
C VAL A 130 43.09 32.63 -8.66
N ARG A 131 44.41 32.74 -8.57
CA ARG A 131 45.36 31.60 -8.54
C ARG A 131 45.55 31.11 -7.11
N PRO A 132 45.79 29.80 -6.89
CA PRO A 132 46.33 29.29 -5.63
C PRO A 132 47.86 29.39 -5.61
N SER A 133 48.41 29.57 -4.41
CA SER A 133 49.83 29.66 -4.08
C SER A 133 50.52 28.28 -4.05
N ARG A 134 51.82 28.27 -4.40
CA ARG A 134 52.77 27.18 -4.18
C ARG A 134 53.98 27.71 -3.40
N SER A 135 54.45 26.96 -2.40
CA SER A 135 55.84 26.72 -1.98
C SER A 135 55.77 26.08 -0.57
N ALA A 136 56.62 25.14 -0.14
CA ALA A 136 58.00 24.88 -0.50
C ALA A 136 58.37 23.38 -0.45
N ALA A 137 59.47 23.06 -1.13
CA ALA A 137 60.16 21.78 -1.19
C ALA A 137 61.07 21.56 0.03
N PHE A 138 61.50 20.32 0.29
CA PHE A 138 62.92 19.89 0.25
C PHE A 138 63.06 18.39 0.57
N GLY A 139 63.96 17.71 -0.15
CA GLY A 139 64.66 16.52 0.34
C GLY A 139 64.35 15.17 -0.33
N SER A 140 64.97 14.90 -1.48
CA SER A 140 65.42 13.54 -1.85
C SER A 140 66.93 13.47 -1.56
N PRO A 141 67.60 12.28 -1.47
CA PRO A 141 67.93 11.59 -2.71
C PRO A 141 68.20 10.05 -2.63
N ARG A 142 68.13 9.43 -3.83
CA ARG A 142 69.07 8.43 -4.42
C ARG A 142 68.46 7.09 -4.89
N ARG A 143 68.24 7.07 -6.21
CA ARG A 143 68.75 6.14 -7.24
C ARG A 143 69.09 4.70 -6.85
N GLY A 144 68.50 3.75 -7.59
CA GLY A 144 69.05 2.40 -7.77
C GLY A 144 68.26 1.56 -8.79
N ARG A 145 68.74 1.56 -10.04
CA ARG A 145 68.33 0.75 -11.21
C ARG A 145 68.07 -0.74 -10.92
N GLY A 146 67.19 -1.36 -11.72
CA GLY A 146 67.58 -2.58 -12.46
C GLY A 146 66.67 -3.82 -12.39
N LEU A 147 65.91 -4.04 -13.47
CA LEU A 147 65.78 -5.28 -14.24
C LEU A 147 65.17 -6.58 -13.64
N SER A 148 63.95 -6.86 -14.09
CA SER A 148 63.49 -8.04 -14.86
C SER A 148 63.78 -9.50 -14.43
N VAL A 149 62.66 -10.25 -14.29
CA VAL A 149 62.38 -11.59 -14.87
C VAL A 149 63.06 -12.82 -14.25
N ARG A 150 62.28 -13.73 -13.62
CA ARG A 150 61.77 -15.02 -14.15
C ARG A 150 61.24 -15.93 -13.03
N ALA A 151 60.10 -16.58 -13.27
CA ALA A 151 59.72 -17.83 -12.62
C ALA A 151 60.66 -18.98 -13.06
N PRO A 152 60.67 -20.12 -12.34
CA PRO A 152 59.92 -21.25 -12.88
C PRO A 152 59.24 -22.15 -11.83
N ALA A 153 58.38 -23.01 -12.35
CA ALA A 153 57.59 -24.01 -11.65
C ALA A 153 58.25 -25.40 -11.61
N ALA A 154 57.72 -26.20 -10.68
CA ALA A 154 57.48 -27.66 -10.73
C ALA A 154 58.58 -28.66 -10.31
N GLY A 155 58.20 -29.56 -9.38
CA GLY A 155 58.38 -31.00 -9.63
C GLY A 155 58.75 -31.92 -8.46
N ALA A 156 57.78 -32.78 -8.09
CA ALA A 156 57.94 -34.20 -7.70
C ALA A 156 58.12 -34.64 -6.22
N ARG A 157 56.98 -35.09 -5.65
CA ARG A 157 56.67 -36.42 -5.04
C ARG A 157 57.72 -37.14 -4.16
N ALA A 158 57.32 -37.50 -2.92
CA ALA A 158 57.32 -38.90 -2.42
C ALA A 158 56.58 -39.08 -1.07
N ARG A 159 55.51 -39.89 -1.12
CA ARG A 159 55.07 -40.98 -0.22
C ARG A 159 55.40 -40.93 1.30
N GLY A 160 54.33 -40.76 2.09
CA GLY A 160 53.74 -41.80 2.95
C GLY A 160 54.47 -42.27 4.21
N ARG A 161 53.84 -42.07 5.38
CA ARG A 161 53.48 -43.11 6.37
C ARG A 161 52.76 -42.48 7.56
N GLY A 162 51.64 -43.08 7.93
CA GLY A 162 50.99 -42.85 9.22
C GLY A 162 51.17 -44.04 10.16
N ARG A 163 50.82 -43.76 11.43
CA ARG A 163 50.50 -44.64 12.57
C ARG A 163 51.60 -44.92 13.63
N SER A 164 51.17 -44.54 14.84
CA SER A 164 51.16 -45.28 16.13
C SER A 164 52.44 -45.44 16.94
N GLY A 165 52.33 -45.15 18.25
CA GLY A 165 53.12 -45.84 19.29
C GLY A 165 53.38 -45.07 20.60
N ALA A 166 52.40 -45.11 21.51
CA ALA A 166 52.45 -45.26 22.98
C ALA A 166 53.60 -44.71 23.88
N GLY A 167 53.24 -44.18 25.06
CA GLY A 167 54.22 -43.97 26.15
C GLY A 167 53.85 -43.26 27.49
N ALA A 168 52.63 -43.42 28.02
CA ALA A 168 52.21 -43.40 29.45
C ALA A 168 52.74 -42.39 30.52
N ARG A 169 51.82 -41.72 31.26
CA ARG A 169 51.36 -41.99 32.66
C ARG A 169 50.75 -40.73 33.35
N GLY A 170 49.63 -40.89 34.08
CA GLY A 170 49.19 -39.97 35.15
C GLY A 170 47.69 -39.62 35.19
N PRO A 171 46.93 -39.89 36.28
CA PRO A 171 45.46 -39.95 36.27
C PRO A 171 44.77 -38.66 36.79
N GLY A 172 43.47 -38.51 36.51
CA GLY A 172 42.60 -37.60 37.28
C GLY A 172 41.38 -37.04 36.54
N VAL A 173 40.28 -37.80 36.54
CA VAL A 173 38.93 -37.29 36.22
C VAL A 173 38.34 -36.66 37.48
N ARG A 174 37.85 -35.42 37.39
CA ARG A 174 36.51 -34.96 37.86
C ARG A 174 36.36 -33.43 37.74
N ARG A 175 35.20 -33.01 37.24
CA ARG A 175 34.72 -31.61 37.12
C ARG A 175 34.66 -30.91 38.49
N PRO A 176 34.94 -29.59 38.56
CA PRO A 176 34.61 -28.74 39.71
C PRO A 176 33.47 -27.74 39.35
N PRO A 177 32.89 -26.98 40.29
CA PRO A 177 31.57 -27.33 40.84
C PRO A 177 30.56 -26.17 40.88
N ALA A 178 29.34 -26.49 41.33
CA ALA A 178 28.34 -25.53 41.81
C ALA A 178 28.72 -24.99 43.21
N VAL A 179 28.38 -23.72 43.49
CA VAL A 179 28.40 -23.13 44.83
C VAL A 179 27.03 -22.51 45.15
N ARG A 180 26.56 -22.78 46.37
CA ARG A 180 25.26 -22.42 46.97
C ARG A 180 25.31 -21.07 47.71
N ASN A 181 24.15 -20.39 47.70
CA ASN A 181 23.51 -19.48 48.68
C ASN A 181 24.24 -19.07 49.98
N ALA A 182 24.13 -17.78 50.34
CA ALA A 182 23.16 -17.26 51.33
C ALA A 182 23.32 -15.74 51.61
N GLY A 183 22.21 -15.01 51.79
CA GLY A 183 22.21 -13.64 52.34
C GLY A 183 20.89 -12.89 52.13
N ARG A 184 20.19 -12.58 53.23
CA ARG A 184 18.79 -12.08 53.31
C ARG A 184 18.62 -10.58 52.99
N GLY A 185 17.44 -10.22 52.48
CA GLY A 185 16.89 -8.85 52.54
C GLY A 185 15.43 -8.78 52.07
N ARG A 186 14.49 -8.55 52.99
CA ARG A 186 13.03 -8.48 52.77
C ARG A 186 12.56 -7.10 52.28
N ARG A 187 11.54 -7.05 51.40
CA ARG A 187 10.25 -6.29 51.47
C ARG A 187 9.61 -6.27 50.07
N ARG A 188 8.51 -7.02 49.85
CA ARG A 188 7.07 -6.65 49.91
C ARG A 188 6.55 -5.90 48.66
N GLY A 189 5.79 -6.63 47.83
CA GLY A 189 4.75 -6.14 46.91
C GLY A 189 3.48 -7.05 47.06
N PRO A 190 2.27 -6.57 46.71
CA PRO A 190 0.99 -7.10 47.22
C PRO A 190 0.31 -8.15 46.32
N PRO A 191 -0.68 -8.93 46.83
CA PRO A 191 -1.40 -9.95 46.07
C PRO A 191 -2.83 -9.52 45.64
N GLY A 192 -3.29 -10.10 44.52
CA GLY A 192 -4.68 -10.12 44.06
C GLY A 192 -5.48 -11.36 44.55
N PRO A 193 -6.77 -11.47 44.19
CA PRO A 193 -7.84 -11.83 45.14
C PRO A 193 -8.33 -13.30 45.10
N ALA A 194 -9.30 -13.56 46.00
CA ALA A 194 -9.78 -14.82 46.55
C ALA A 194 -10.77 -15.66 45.70
N SER A 195 -10.79 -16.95 46.02
CA SER A 195 -11.81 -18.02 45.80
C SER A 195 -13.15 -17.77 46.54
N GLY A 196 -14.33 -18.34 46.23
CA GLY A 196 -14.82 -19.44 45.35
C GLY A 196 -16.38 -19.42 45.31
N PRO A 197 -17.15 -20.53 45.20
CA PRO A 197 -16.80 -21.95 45.06
C PRO A 197 -17.47 -22.68 43.86
N ALA A 198 -17.17 -23.98 43.77
CA ALA A 198 -17.34 -24.90 42.64
C ALA A 198 -18.65 -25.69 42.60
N PHE A 199 -19.01 -26.21 41.42
CA PHE A 199 -19.67 -27.50 41.27
C PHE A 199 -19.11 -28.25 40.05
N ARG A 200 -18.44 -29.39 40.30
CA ARG A 200 -18.07 -30.40 39.30
C ARG A 200 -18.63 -31.74 39.78
N SER A 201 -19.46 -32.38 38.97
CA SER A 201 -19.83 -33.79 39.15
C SER A 201 -19.06 -34.66 38.15
N ARG A 202 -18.33 -35.64 38.68
CA ARG A 202 -17.82 -36.80 37.92
C ARG A 202 -18.71 -37.98 38.24
N CYS A 203 -19.31 -38.57 37.20
CA CYS A 203 -20.02 -39.84 37.28
C CYS A 203 -19.06 -41.01 37.51
N ARG A 204 -19.49 -41.96 38.37
CA ARG A 204 -19.01 -43.35 38.41
C ARG A 204 -20.11 -44.28 37.87
N ARG A 205 -19.66 -45.33 37.18
CA ARG A 205 -20.44 -46.41 36.54
C ARG A 205 -20.91 -47.49 37.50
N ALA A 206 -22.08 -48.07 37.21
CA ALA A 206 -22.42 -49.49 37.11
C ALA A 206 -23.84 -49.53 36.50
N GLY A 207 -24.32 -50.38 35.58
CA GLY A 207 -23.88 -51.59 34.90
C GLY A 207 -25.17 -52.41 34.62
N GLY A 208 -25.47 -52.79 33.36
CA GLY A 208 -26.58 -53.73 33.08
C GLY A 208 -27.31 -53.60 31.72
N ARG A 209 -26.91 -54.46 30.77
CA ARG A 209 -27.65 -55.19 29.68
C ARG A 209 -28.93 -54.58 29.02
N GLY A 210 -28.93 -54.49 27.67
CA GLY A 210 -30.08 -54.09 26.79
C GLY A 210 -31.01 -55.25 26.40
N PRO A 211 -31.59 -55.34 25.18
CA PRO A 211 -32.01 -54.32 24.17
C PRO A 211 -33.49 -54.52 23.70
N ALA A 212 -34.04 -53.60 22.87
CA ALA A 212 -35.08 -53.75 21.81
C ALA A 212 -36.01 -52.52 21.69
N GLY A 213 -36.33 -52.08 20.45
CA GLY A 213 -37.32 -51.02 20.15
C GLY A 213 -38.75 -51.56 20.05
N PRO A 214 -39.66 -51.00 19.22
CA PRO A 214 -39.97 -49.59 18.94
C PRO A 214 -41.49 -49.29 19.12
N ALA A 215 -41.92 -48.11 18.64
CA ALA A 215 -43.29 -47.73 18.21
C ALA A 215 -44.26 -47.14 19.25
N GLY A 216 -45.06 -46.17 18.77
CA GLY A 216 -46.46 -46.05 19.22
C GLY A 216 -46.97 -44.66 19.59
N THR A 217 -47.54 -43.98 18.59
CA THR A 217 -48.85 -43.28 18.63
C THR A 217 -49.09 -42.08 19.55
N SER A 218 -49.26 -40.93 18.88
CA SER A 218 -50.45 -40.05 18.87
C SER A 218 -51.49 -40.19 20.00
N GLY A 219 -51.82 -39.05 20.62
CA GLY A 219 -53.01 -38.93 21.46
C GLY A 219 -53.35 -37.47 21.73
N ARG A 220 -54.53 -37.07 21.30
CA ARG A 220 -55.10 -35.72 21.17
C ARG A 220 -55.75 -35.24 22.48
N GLU A 221 -56.02 -33.93 22.49
CA GLU A 221 -57.19 -33.26 23.11
C GLU A 221 -57.18 -32.89 24.61
N GLY A 222 -57.46 -31.60 24.86
CA GLY A 222 -57.90 -31.05 26.16
C GLY A 222 -59.38 -31.39 26.44
N PRO A 223 -60.21 -30.55 27.11
CA PRO A 223 -60.03 -29.14 27.49
C PRO A 223 -60.56 -28.78 28.91
N ALA A 224 -60.55 -27.47 29.21
CA ALA A 224 -61.48 -26.68 30.06
C ALA A 224 -61.83 -27.21 31.48
N GLY A 225 -61.75 -26.46 32.57
CA GLY A 225 -61.75 -25.03 32.79
C GLY A 225 -62.43 -24.78 34.15
N ARG A 226 -62.09 -23.69 34.85
CA ARG A 226 -63.01 -22.89 35.69
C ARG A 226 -62.24 -21.76 36.40
N ARG A 227 -62.63 -20.55 36.01
CA ARG A 227 -62.56 -19.26 36.72
C ARG A 227 -63.46 -19.34 37.99
N LEU A 228 -63.42 -18.54 39.06
CA LEU A 228 -62.87 -17.24 39.50
C LEU A 228 -62.89 -17.32 41.06
N PHE A 229 -62.13 -16.54 41.84
CA PHE A 229 -62.66 -15.34 42.51
C PHE A 229 -61.58 -14.54 43.30
N SER A 230 -61.89 -13.25 43.41
CA SER A 230 -61.51 -12.23 44.42
C SER A 230 -60.10 -11.62 44.45
N ALA A 231 -60.01 -10.46 43.79
CA ALA A 231 -59.73 -9.12 44.33
C ALA A 231 -58.67 -8.94 45.45
N GLY A 232 -57.66 -8.11 45.17
CA GLY A 232 -56.80 -7.45 46.15
C GLY A 232 -55.78 -6.53 45.46
N LEU A 233 -55.69 -5.28 45.91
CA LEU A 233 -54.92 -4.17 45.34
C LEU A 233 -53.45 -4.50 45.03
N GLY A 234 -52.95 -4.00 43.89
CA GLY A 234 -51.53 -4.01 43.56
C GLY A 234 -51.21 -3.09 42.39
N VAL A 235 -50.58 -1.96 42.71
CA VAL A 235 -49.82 -1.01 41.86
C VAL A 235 -49.75 -1.39 40.37
N ARG A 236 -50.33 -0.55 39.50
CA ARG A 236 -49.94 -0.51 38.08
C ARG A 236 -48.49 -0.01 38.01
N VAL A 237 -47.54 -0.92 37.99
CA VAL A 237 -46.29 -0.66 37.26
C VAL A 237 -46.73 -0.55 35.81
N LEU A 238 -46.74 0.67 35.27
CA LEU A 238 -46.65 0.86 33.83
C LEU A 238 -45.36 0.15 33.45
N GLY A 239 -45.47 -1.09 33.00
CA GLY A 239 -44.40 -1.76 32.30
C GLY A 239 -44.06 -0.83 31.15
N ALA A 240 -42.90 -0.18 31.25
CA ALA A 240 -42.16 0.15 30.05
C ALA A 240 -42.17 -1.14 29.24
N GLY A 241 -42.80 -1.10 28.07
CA GLY A 241 -42.59 -2.16 27.08
C GLY A 241 -41.08 -2.33 26.91
N PRO A 242 -40.60 -3.46 26.34
CA PRO A 242 -39.20 -3.52 25.94
C PRO A 242 -38.97 -2.28 25.08
N GLU A 243 -38.20 -1.31 25.59
CA GLU A 243 -37.58 -0.33 24.71
C GLU A 243 -36.83 -1.21 23.73
N THR A 244 -37.28 -1.21 22.48
CA THR A 244 -36.49 -1.71 21.39
C THR A 244 -35.24 -0.86 21.45
N LEU A 245 -34.20 -1.34 22.15
CA LEU A 245 -32.88 -0.75 22.12
C LEU A 245 -32.57 -0.62 20.64
N ASN A 246 -32.59 0.61 20.14
CA ASN A 246 -32.49 0.88 18.73
C ASN A 246 -31.04 0.49 18.37
N THR A 247 -30.85 -0.75 17.92
CA THR A 247 -29.54 -1.31 17.62
C THR A 247 -28.85 -0.36 16.64
N ARG A 248 -27.73 0.23 17.08
CA ARG A 248 -27.00 1.18 16.25
C ARG A 248 -26.40 0.47 15.05
N ARG A 249 -26.60 1.03 13.87
CA ARG A 249 -26.21 0.45 12.58
C ARG A 249 -24.97 1.16 12.05
N TYR A 250 -23.91 0.39 11.83
CA TYR A 250 -22.69 0.85 11.21
C TYR A 250 -22.55 0.20 9.83
N VAL A 251 -22.32 1.03 8.81
CA VAL A 251 -21.99 0.55 7.45
C VAL A 251 -20.54 0.89 7.16
N ILE A 252 -19.77 -0.08 6.66
CA ILE A 252 -18.35 0.06 6.33
C ILE A 252 -18.13 -0.30 4.86
N LEU A 253 -17.63 0.66 4.08
CA LEU A 253 -17.27 0.45 2.68
C LEU A 253 -15.79 0.10 2.59
N GLY A 254 -15.47 -1.17 2.36
CA GLY A 254 -14.10 -1.66 2.18
C GLY A 254 -13.66 -2.65 3.26
N ASN A 255 -13.22 -3.83 2.83
CA ASN A 255 -12.65 -4.90 3.68
C ASN A 255 -11.11 -4.88 3.69
N GLY A 256 -10.52 -3.68 3.58
CA GLY A 256 -9.09 -3.48 3.85
C GLY A 256 -8.83 -3.41 5.35
N ILE A 257 -7.56 -3.22 5.74
CA ILE A 257 -7.19 -3.15 7.17
C ILE A 257 -7.92 -2.05 7.93
N ALA A 258 -8.16 -0.89 7.31
CA ALA A 258 -8.91 0.21 7.93
C ALA A 258 -10.36 -0.21 8.27
N GLY A 259 -11.08 -0.77 7.30
CA GLY A 259 -12.47 -1.21 7.50
C GLY A 259 -12.58 -2.40 8.46
N GLN A 260 -11.68 -3.38 8.37
CA GLN A 260 -11.66 -4.50 9.31
C GLN A 260 -11.40 -4.05 10.74
N THR A 261 -10.38 -3.20 10.93
CA THR A 261 -10.04 -2.68 12.26
C THR A 261 -11.21 -1.90 12.83
N CYS A 262 -11.85 -1.06 12.01
CA CYS A 262 -13.03 -0.33 12.44
C CYS A 262 -14.16 -1.27 12.89
N ALA A 263 -14.47 -2.31 12.13
CA ALA A 263 -15.54 -3.26 12.47
C ALA A 263 -15.25 -4.00 13.78
N GLU A 264 -14.01 -4.44 13.98
CA GLU A 264 -13.59 -5.16 15.19
C GLU A 264 -13.61 -4.26 16.44
N GLU A 265 -13.15 -3.01 16.31
CA GLU A 265 -13.19 -2.02 17.39
C GLU A 265 -14.63 -1.59 17.72
N LEU A 266 -15.50 -1.37 16.72
CA LEU A 266 -16.91 -1.07 16.94
C LEU A 266 -17.63 -2.19 17.70
N ARG A 267 -17.41 -3.45 17.33
CA ARG A 267 -17.99 -4.59 18.06
C ARG A 267 -17.48 -4.69 19.49
N ALA A 268 -16.24 -4.28 19.75
CA ALA A 268 -15.68 -4.27 21.10
C ALA A 268 -16.24 -3.13 21.97
N LEU A 269 -16.53 -1.98 21.36
CA LEU A 269 -17.11 -0.80 22.03
C LEU A 269 -18.62 -0.93 22.25
N ASP A 270 -19.32 -1.57 21.31
CA ASP A 270 -20.76 -1.76 21.32
C ASP A 270 -21.08 -3.22 20.94
N ALA A 271 -21.30 -4.05 21.96
CA ALA A 271 -21.54 -5.47 21.77
C ALA A 271 -22.86 -5.78 21.04
N ASP A 272 -23.82 -4.85 21.05
CA ASP A 272 -25.17 -5.04 20.52
C ASP A 272 -25.39 -4.36 19.16
N CYS A 273 -24.40 -3.62 18.63
CA CYS A 273 -24.53 -2.95 17.34
C CYS A 273 -24.73 -3.90 16.15
N ALA A 274 -25.29 -3.39 15.06
CA ALA A 274 -25.30 -4.04 13.75
C ALA A 274 -24.16 -3.49 12.91
N ILE A 275 -23.32 -4.37 12.34
CA ILE A 275 -22.20 -3.98 11.48
C ILE A 275 -22.36 -4.68 10.14
N THR A 276 -22.54 -3.89 9.08
CA THR A 276 -22.57 -4.37 7.70
C THR A 276 -21.38 -3.81 6.93
N MET A 277 -20.61 -4.71 6.31
CA MET A 277 -19.44 -4.38 5.51
C MET A 277 -19.65 -4.76 4.06
N VAL A 278 -19.24 -3.90 3.12
CA VAL A 278 -19.23 -4.24 1.69
C VAL A 278 -17.80 -4.30 1.18
N ALA A 279 -17.50 -5.32 0.39
CA ALA A 279 -16.18 -5.59 -0.15
C ALA A 279 -16.28 -5.84 -1.66
N ALA A 280 -15.58 -5.04 -2.46
CA ALA A 280 -15.56 -5.23 -3.90
C ALA A 280 -14.80 -6.51 -4.30
N GLU A 281 -13.80 -6.92 -3.51
CA GLU A 281 -13.06 -8.17 -3.71
C GLU A 281 -13.88 -9.38 -3.22
N ARG A 282 -13.57 -10.55 -3.78
CA ARG A 282 -14.16 -11.85 -3.39
C ARG A 282 -13.50 -12.51 -2.17
N HIS A 283 -12.46 -11.89 -1.64
CA HIS A 283 -11.56 -12.49 -0.66
C HIS A 283 -11.79 -11.91 0.76
N PRO A 284 -11.71 -12.76 1.80
CA PRO A 284 -11.52 -12.30 3.18
C PRO A 284 -10.30 -11.40 3.34
N LEU A 285 -10.19 -10.69 4.46
CA LEU A 285 -9.01 -9.84 4.72
C LEU A 285 -7.71 -10.64 4.61
N TYR A 286 -6.79 -10.12 3.81
CA TYR A 286 -5.41 -10.60 3.70
C TYR A 286 -4.42 -9.45 3.86
N ASN A 287 -3.20 -9.80 4.25
CA ASN A 287 -2.13 -8.85 4.47
C ASN A 287 -1.52 -8.40 3.13
N ARG A 288 -1.89 -7.21 2.67
CA ARG A 288 -1.33 -6.63 1.42
C ARG A 288 0.18 -6.40 1.49
N VAL A 289 0.75 -6.14 2.67
CA VAL A 289 2.21 -5.98 2.82
C VAL A 289 2.97 -7.31 2.73
N ALA A 290 2.25 -8.44 2.77
CA ALA A 290 2.84 -9.76 2.54
C ALA A 290 2.90 -10.14 1.05
N LEU A 291 2.18 -9.44 0.17
CA LEU A 291 2.15 -9.74 -1.27
C LEU A 291 3.52 -9.70 -1.94
N PRO A 292 4.43 -8.75 -1.64
CA PRO A 292 5.80 -8.79 -2.18
C PRO A 292 6.55 -10.07 -1.78
N ARG A 293 6.36 -10.56 -0.55
CA ARG A 293 6.97 -11.84 -0.11
C ARG A 293 6.33 -13.03 -0.80
N TYR A 294 5.02 -12.98 -1.04
CA TYR A 294 4.32 -14.00 -1.80
C TYR A 294 4.77 -14.03 -3.26
N LEU A 295 4.91 -12.86 -3.91
CA LEU A 295 5.47 -12.72 -5.24
C LEU A 295 6.86 -13.34 -5.34
N ARG A 296 7.72 -13.12 -4.34
CA ARG A 296 9.05 -13.78 -4.22
C ARG A 296 8.99 -15.27 -3.89
N GLY A 297 7.83 -15.87 -3.63
CA GLY A 297 7.70 -17.27 -3.21
C GLY A 297 8.20 -17.56 -1.79
N GLN A 298 8.42 -16.52 -0.96
CA GLN A 298 8.90 -16.65 0.41
C GLN A 298 7.79 -16.99 1.41
N VAL A 299 6.54 -16.72 1.04
CA VAL A 299 5.33 -17.01 1.83
C VAL A 299 4.34 -17.71 0.91
N ARG A 300 3.65 -18.73 1.41
CA ARG A 300 2.58 -19.40 0.65
C ARG A 300 1.33 -18.52 0.60
N ARG A 301 0.58 -18.61 -0.50
CA ARG A 301 -0.66 -17.85 -0.73
C ARG A 301 -1.61 -17.90 0.46
N GLU A 302 -1.86 -19.07 1.05
CA GLU A 302 -2.82 -19.24 2.16
C GLU A 302 -2.37 -18.53 3.44
N LYS A 303 -1.06 -18.27 3.58
CA LYS A 303 -0.49 -17.60 4.76
C LYS A 303 -0.57 -16.08 4.69
N VAL A 304 -1.01 -15.51 3.57
CA VAL A 304 -1.27 -14.06 3.48
C VAL A 304 -2.63 -13.69 4.07
N PHE A 305 -3.58 -14.62 4.13
CA PHE A 305 -4.91 -14.39 4.69
C PHE A 305 -4.84 -14.20 6.21
N MET A 306 -5.53 -13.17 6.69
CA MET A 306 -5.59 -12.81 8.11
C MET A 306 -6.92 -13.21 8.75
N ARG A 307 -7.95 -13.39 7.94
CA ARG A 307 -9.29 -13.81 8.34
C ARG A 307 -9.82 -14.87 7.39
N THR A 308 -10.75 -15.68 7.88
CA THR A 308 -11.62 -16.53 7.07
C THR A 308 -13.02 -15.94 6.96
N ALA A 309 -13.90 -16.51 6.14
CA ALA A 309 -15.29 -16.07 6.07
C ALA A 309 -16.03 -16.30 7.42
N GLU A 310 -15.69 -17.38 8.12
CA GLU A 310 -16.27 -17.75 9.41
C GLU A 310 -15.91 -16.76 10.52
N ASP A 311 -14.74 -16.12 10.45
CA ASP A 311 -14.31 -15.12 11.44
C ASP A 311 -15.25 -13.91 11.49
N TYR A 312 -15.83 -13.51 10.35
CA TYR A 312 -16.79 -12.41 10.28
C TYR A 312 -18.09 -12.78 11.01
N ALA A 313 -18.62 -13.97 10.72
CA ALA A 313 -19.83 -14.47 11.37
C ALA A 313 -19.63 -14.64 12.89
N ALA A 314 -18.48 -15.14 13.32
CA ALA A 314 -18.14 -15.30 14.73
C ALA A 314 -18.10 -13.96 15.50
N LYS A 315 -17.84 -12.84 14.81
CA LYS A 315 -17.85 -11.48 15.36
C LYS A 315 -19.17 -10.74 15.14
N GLY A 316 -20.18 -11.39 14.55
CA GLY A 316 -21.44 -10.75 14.19
C GLY A 316 -21.25 -9.59 13.20
N ILE A 317 -20.33 -9.74 12.25
CA ILE A 317 -20.12 -8.80 11.14
C ILE A 317 -20.77 -9.40 9.90
N GLU A 318 -21.79 -8.73 9.38
CA GLU A 318 -22.35 -9.05 8.07
C GLU A 318 -21.40 -8.52 6.99
N ILE A 319 -20.96 -9.36 6.07
CA ILE A 319 -20.08 -8.94 4.98
C ILE A 319 -20.64 -9.39 3.62
N HIS A 320 -20.67 -8.45 2.67
CA HIS A 320 -21.04 -8.69 1.28
C HIS A 320 -19.80 -8.60 0.39
N PHE A 321 -19.27 -9.73 -0.04
CA PHE A 321 -18.21 -9.81 -1.04
C PHE A 321 -18.74 -9.52 -2.45
N GLU A 322 -17.83 -9.14 -3.36
CA GLU A 322 -18.15 -8.77 -4.74
C GLU A 322 -19.32 -7.76 -4.83
N THR A 323 -19.33 -6.84 -3.86
CA THR A 323 -20.38 -5.83 -3.68
C THR A 323 -19.71 -4.49 -3.40
N TRP A 324 -20.13 -3.45 -4.12
CA TRP A 324 -19.60 -2.09 -3.96
C TRP A 324 -20.75 -1.08 -3.91
N ALA A 325 -20.52 0.00 -3.17
CA ALA A 325 -21.45 1.12 -3.14
C ALA A 325 -21.49 1.80 -4.52
N THR A 326 -22.67 2.17 -4.98
CA THR A 326 -22.89 2.96 -6.19
C THR A 326 -23.31 4.39 -5.85
N GLU A 327 -23.92 4.59 -4.68
CA GLU A 327 -24.38 5.88 -4.18
C GLU A 327 -24.42 5.87 -2.65
N VAL A 328 -24.10 7.01 -2.05
CA VAL A 328 -24.35 7.33 -0.64
C VAL A 328 -25.34 8.47 -0.59
N ASP A 329 -26.52 8.22 -0.02
CA ASP A 329 -27.51 9.23 0.30
C ASP A 329 -27.32 9.67 1.75
N ALA A 330 -26.65 10.80 1.96
CA ALA A 330 -26.37 11.33 3.29
C ALA A 330 -27.61 11.90 4.00
N GLN A 331 -28.66 12.27 3.25
CA GLN A 331 -29.90 12.78 3.83
C GLN A 331 -30.78 11.63 4.33
N ALA A 332 -30.96 10.59 3.50
CA ALA A 332 -31.70 9.39 3.88
C ALA A 332 -30.89 8.46 4.79
N LYS A 333 -29.58 8.69 4.92
CA LYS A 333 -28.61 7.82 5.58
C LYS A 333 -28.65 6.38 5.07
N VAL A 334 -28.53 6.23 3.76
CA VAL A 334 -28.56 4.94 3.06
C VAL A 334 -27.39 4.82 2.10
N VAL A 335 -26.78 3.65 2.03
CA VAL A 335 -25.85 3.26 0.97
C VAL A 335 -26.57 2.35 -0.02
N ARG A 336 -26.47 2.66 -1.32
CA ARG A 336 -26.95 1.79 -2.40
C ARG A 336 -25.80 1.01 -3.01
N THR A 337 -26.04 -0.25 -3.35
CA THR A 337 -24.99 -1.14 -3.91
C THR A 337 -25.24 -1.48 -5.37
N ASN A 338 -24.21 -2.02 -6.03
CA ASN A 338 -24.28 -2.57 -7.39
C ASN A 338 -25.26 -3.75 -7.54
N ARG A 339 -25.74 -4.31 -6.43
CA ARG A 339 -26.72 -5.41 -6.40
C ARG A 339 -28.13 -4.92 -6.03
N GLY A 340 -28.35 -3.62 -5.98
CA GLY A 340 -29.65 -3.02 -5.65
C GLY A 340 -30.03 -3.09 -4.18
N GLN A 341 -29.09 -3.40 -3.28
CA GLN A 341 -29.33 -3.37 -1.83
C GLN A 341 -29.33 -1.91 -1.36
N GLU A 342 -30.19 -1.61 -0.39
CA GLU A 342 -30.18 -0.38 0.39
C GLU A 342 -29.76 -0.71 1.83
N LEU A 343 -28.63 -0.14 2.26
CA LEU A 343 -28.03 -0.38 3.57
C LEU A 343 -28.18 0.89 4.41
N PRO A 344 -29.18 0.97 5.31
CA PRO A 344 -29.36 2.13 6.16
C PRO A 344 -28.30 2.13 7.28
N TYR A 345 -27.83 3.33 7.63
CA TYR A 345 -26.78 3.50 8.64
C TYR A 345 -27.13 4.59 9.64
N ASP A 346 -26.56 4.48 10.83
CA ASP A 346 -26.50 5.57 11.79
C ASP A 346 -25.14 6.26 11.74
N ALA A 347 -24.06 5.52 11.41
CA ALA A 347 -22.78 6.06 10.96
C ALA A 347 -22.14 5.22 9.85
N LEU A 348 -21.46 5.88 8.92
CA LEU A 348 -20.85 5.30 7.72
C LEU A 348 -19.33 5.52 7.71
N LEU A 349 -18.56 4.46 7.44
CA LEU A 349 -17.14 4.57 7.13
C LEU A 349 -16.87 4.31 5.65
N VAL A 350 -16.19 5.25 4.97
CA VAL A 350 -15.66 5.05 3.63
C VAL A 350 -14.16 4.73 3.70
N ALA A 351 -13.84 3.44 3.56
CA ALA A 351 -12.49 2.88 3.64
C ALA A 351 -12.15 2.05 2.38
N THR A 352 -12.58 2.53 1.21
CA THR A 352 -12.49 1.81 -0.07
C THR A 352 -11.06 1.74 -0.64
N GLY A 353 -10.13 2.52 -0.09
CA GLY A 353 -8.74 2.55 -0.53
C GLY A 353 -8.60 2.97 -2.00
N GLY A 354 -7.52 2.51 -2.65
CA GLY A 354 -7.24 2.82 -4.06
C GLY A 354 -7.05 1.59 -4.94
N ARG A 355 -7.16 1.81 -6.26
CA ARG A 355 -6.85 0.86 -7.34
C ARG A 355 -5.70 1.38 -8.20
N PRO A 356 -4.87 0.51 -8.82
CA PRO A 356 -3.86 0.96 -9.77
C PRO A 356 -4.47 1.85 -10.86
N LYS A 357 -3.79 2.96 -11.17
CA LYS A 357 -4.18 3.80 -12.30
C LYS A 357 -4.20 2.98 -13.59
N PRO A 358 -5.19 3.15 -14.47
CA PRO A 358 -5.13 2.55 -15.80
C PRO A 358 -3.84 2.99 -16.53
N PRO A 359 -3.20 2.08 -17.28
CA PRO A 359 -2.01 2.40 -18.05
C PRO A 359 -2.34 3.46 -19.13
N PRO A 360 -1.64 4.62 -19.17
CA PRO A 360 -1.97 5.71 -20.08
C PRO A 360 -1.22 5.65 -21.42
N TRP A 361 -0.45 4.59 -21.67
CA TRP A 361 0.51 4.54 -22.78
C TRP A 361 -0.15 4.11 -24.09
N ALA A 362 0.17 4.80 -25.19
CA ALA A 362 -0.36 4.45 -26.51
C ALA A 362 0.05 3.03 -26.94
N GLY A 363 -0.89 2.27 -27.51
CA GLY A 363 -0.66 0.90 -27.98
C GLY A 363 -0.58 -0.14 -26.86
N VAL A 364 -0.85 0.24 -25.61
CA VAL A 364 -0.86 -0.70 -24.46
C VAL A 364 -2.01 -1.70 -24.57
N GLU A 365 -3.08 -1.33 -25.27
CA GLU A 365 -4.22 -2.18 -25.64
C GLU A 365 -3.82 -3.38 -26.51
N ASP A 366 -2.69 -3.32 -27.21
CA ASP A 366 -2.15 -4.42 -28.01
C ASP A 366 -1.31 -5.41 -27.18
N VAL A 367 -1.07 -5.10 -25.90
CA VAL A 367 -0.27 -5.92 -24.97
C VAL A 367 -1.18 -6.87 -24.21
N ASP A 368 -0.93 -8.18 -24.34
CA ASP A 368 -1.83 -9.22 -23.81
C ASP A 368 -1.90 -9.21 -22.27
N HIS A 369 -0.83 -8.80 -21.59
CA HIS A 369 -0.73 -8.83 -20.12
C HIS A 369 -0.15 -7.52 -19.59
N VAL A 370 -1.04 -6.68 -19.09
CA VAL A 370 -0.72 -5.39 -18.48
C VAL A 370 -1.16 -5.43 -17.02
N LEU A 371 -0.23 -5.80 -16.14
CA LEU A 371 -0.55 -6.20 -14.77
C LEU A 371 -0.16 -5.11 -13.78
N GLY A 372 -1.15 -4.57 -13.06
CA GLY A 372 -0.91 -3.79 -11.85
C GLY A 372 -0.51 -4.69 -10.67
N PHE A 373 -0.17 -4.11 -9.53
CA PHE A 373 0.15 -4.87 -8.31
C PHE A 373 -0.49 -4.20 -7.10
N GLN A 374 -1.67 -4.68 -6.72
CA GLN A 374 -2.43 -4.18 -5.56
C GLN A 374 -3.13 -5.30 -4.79
N THR A 375 -3.69 -6.28 -5.50
CA THR A 375 -4.50 -7.36 -4.95
C THR A 375 -3.77 -8.70 -4.94
N ILE A 376 -4.30 -9.66 -4.19
CA ILE A 376 -3.80 -11.05 -4.25
C ILE A 376 -3.99 -11.66 -5.64
N ASP A 377 -5.07 -11.31 -6.35
CA ASP A 377 -5.34 -11.80 -7.71
C ASP A 377 -4.35 -11.20 -8.73
N ASP A 378 -3.99 -9.92 -8.57
CA ASP A 378 -2.88 -9.31 -9.34
C ASP A 378 -1.57 -10.06 -9.10
N THR A 379 -1.31 -10.42 -7.83
CA THR A 379 -0.09 -11.15 -7.45
C THR A 379 -0.06 -12.54 -8.07
N ASP A 380 -1.18 -13.27 -8.03
CA ASP A 380 -1.35 -14.57 -8.68
C ASP A 380 -1.08 -14.47 -10.19
N ALA A 381 -1.64 -13.45 -10.86
CA ALA A 381 -1.45 -13.20 -12.29
C ALA A 381 0.01 -12.86 -12.65
N ILE A 382 0.68 -12.03 -11.83
CA ILE A 382 2.10 -11.70 -12.03
C ILE A 382 2.96 -12.97 -11.85
N ILE A 383 2.70 -13.79 -10.84
CA ILE A 383 3.45 -15.03 -10.61
C ILE A 383 3.31 -15.97 -11.82
N GLU A 384 2.08 -16.21 -12.26
CA GLU A 384 1.80 -17.09 -13.42
C GLU A 384 2.57 -16.64 -14.66
N ARG A 385 2.56 -15.34 -14.97
CA ARG A 385 3.22 -14.79 -16.16
C ARG A 385 4.72 -14.68 -16.03
N ALA A 386 5.22 -14.31 -14.85
CA ALA A 386 6.66 -14.27 -14.60
C ALA A 386 7.29 -15.66 -14.75
N ASP A 387 6.62 -16.71 -14.29
CA ASP A 387 7.13 -18.08 -14.36
C ASP A 387 7.25 -18.62 -15.80
N THR A 388 6.57 -18.01 -16.78
CA THR A 388 6.67 -18.36 -18.21
C THR A 388 7.41 -17.32 -19.06
N SER A 389 7.71 -16.15 -18.52
CA SER A 389 8.39 -15.07 -19.26
C SER A 389 9.92 -15.19 -19.19
N GLU A 390 10.62 -14.70 -20.20
CA GLU A 390 12.07 -14.46 -20.13
C GLU A 390 12.35 -13.02 -19.68
N ARG A 391 11.56 -12.07 -20.19
CA ARG A 391 11.74 -10.62 -20.02
C ARG A 391 10.46 -9.98 -19.51
N THR A 392 10.54 -9.38 -18.34
CA THR A 392 9.47 -8.56 -17.76
C THR A 392 9.86 -7.09 -17.81
N LEU A 393 8.96 -6.29 -18.39
CA LEU A 393 9.05 -4.84 -18.34
C LEU A 393 8.30 -4.34 -17.10
N VAL A 394 8.99 -3.54 -16.28
CA VAL A 394 8.43 -2.94 -15.06
C VAL A 394 8.38 -1.43 -15.24
N MET A 395 7.22 -0.83 -15.04
CA MET A 395 7.02 0.62 -15.17
C MET A 395 6.77 1.27 -13.81
N GLY A 396 7.54 2.31 -13.49
CA GLY A 396 7.29 3.21 -12.34
C GLY A 396 8.39 3.19 -11.28
N GLY A 397 8.88 4.38 -10.90
CA GLY A 397 10.00 4.56 -9.95
C GLY A 397 9.56 4.71 -8.49
N SER A 398 8.55 3.96 -8.05
CA SER A 398 8.02 3.97 -6.67
C SER A 398 8.12 2.59 -6.01
N PHE A 399 7.69 2.46 -4.76
CA PHE A 399 7.72 1.19 -4.01
C PHE A 399 7.10 0.02 -4.77
N ILE A 400 5.94 0.22 -5.41
CA ILE A 400 5.26 -0.85 -6.14
C ILE A 400 6.09 -1.34 -7.32
N GLY A 401 6.63 -0.43 -8.14
CA GLY A 401 7.49 -0.81 -9.26
C GLY A 401 8.75 -1.54 -8.79
N TYR A 402 9.33 -1.07 -7.69
CA TYR A 402 10.46 -1.74 -7.04
C TYR A 402 10.12 -3.16 -6.56
N GLU A 403 9.01 -3.34 -5.84
CA GLU A 403 8.63 -4.63 -5.26
C GLU A 403 8.30 -5.66 -6.34
N ILE A 404 7.72 -5.23 -7.46
CA ILE A 404 7.55 -6.07 -8.63
C ILE A 404 8.91 -6.46 -9.22
N ALA A 405 9.81 -5.49 -9.43
CA ALA A 405 11.13 -5.75 -9.99
C ALA A 405 11.93 -6.75 -9.14
N GLU A 406 12.00 -6.55 -7.82
CA GLU A 406 12.64 -7.50 -6.90
C GLU A 406 11.94 -8.86 -6.92
N GLY A 407 10.60 -8.87 -6.92
CA GLY A 407 9.78 -10.07 -6.98
C GLY A 407 10.10 -10.96 -8.19
N VAL A 408 10.14 -10.35 -9.37
CA VAL A 408 10.39 -11.03 -10.65
C VAL A 408 11.85 -11.46 -10.77
N VAL A 409 12.80 -10.63 -10.32
CA VAL A 409 14.21 -11.02 -10.24
C VAL A 409 14.42 -12.23 -9.34
N HIS A 410 13.75 -12.30 -8.20
CA HIS A 410 13.84 -13.45 -7.29
C HIS A 410 13.36 -14.75 -7.93
N ARG A 411 12.53 -14.67 -8.97
CA ARG A 411 12.06 -15.80 -9.79
C ARG A 411 13.01 -16.17 -10.93
N GLY A 412 14.19 -15.54 -10.98
CA GLY A 412 15.23 -15.80 -11.98
C GLY A 412 14.89 -15.26 -13.37
N ARG A 413 14.07 -14.21 -13.46
CA ARG A 413 13.60 -13.64 -14.74
C ARG A 413 14.27 -12.30 -15.01
N GLY A 414 14.49 -12.00 -16.30
CA GLY A 414 15.07 -10.74 -16.71
C GLY A 414 14.10 -9.59 -16.50
N VAL A 415 14.58 -8.50 -15.89
CA VAL A 415 13.77 -7.29 -15.64
C VAL A 415 14.41 -6.08 -16.30
N THR A 416 13.61 -5.35 -17.08
CA THR A 416 13.92 -3.97 -17.46
C THR A 416 12.97 -3.05 -16.70
N TRP A 417 13.51 -2.15 -15.90
CA TRP A 417 12.76 -1.24 -15.03
C TRP A 417 12.89 0.20 -15.53
N ILE A 418 11.78 0.75 -16.02
CA ILE A 418 11.72 2.10 -16.60
C ILE A 418 11.08 3.08 -15.61
N MET A 419 11.70 4.25 -15.46
CA MET A 419 11.18 5.33 -14.63
C MET A 419 11.52 6.72 -15.17
N ARG A 420 10.56 7.64 -15.03
CA ARG A 420 10.67 9.05 -15.43
C ARG A 420 11.71 9.85 -14.67
N GLY A 421 12.00 9.45 -13.43
CA GLY A 421 12.97 10.14 -12.58
C GLY A 421 14.40 9.65 -12.84
N PRO A 422 15.40 10.40 -12.35
CA PRO A 422 16.79 9.97 -12.44
C PRO A 422 17.09 8.76 -11.55
N TRP A 423 16.25 8.50 -10.54
CA TRP A 423 16.34 7.37 -9.63
C TRP A 423 14.98 6.98 -9.03
N PHE A 424 14.96 5.82 -8.37
CA PHE A 424 13.87 5.33 -7.54
C PHE A 424 13.53 6.32 -6.41
N LEU A 425 12.26 6.56 -6.11
CA LEU A 425 11.79 7.54 -5.11
C LEU A 425 12.43 8.92 -5.29
N ARG A 426 12.39 9.46 -6.51
CA ARG A 426 13.03 10.73 -6.91
C ARG A 426 12.75 11.97 -6.03
N TYR A 427 11.66 11.96 -5.26
CA TYR A 427 11.31 13.06 -4.34
C TYR A 427 11.86 12.85 -2.92
N VAL A 428 12.25 11.64 -2.56
CA VAL A 428 12.69 11.27 -1.21
C VAL A 428 14.18 10.98 -1.17
N LEU A 429 14.68 10.23 -2.16
CA LEU A 429 16.11 9.98 -2.35
C LEU A 429 16.77 11.10 -3.17
N ASP A 430 18.08 11.20 -3.04
CA ASP A 430 18.98 12.03 -3.86
C ASP A 430 19.91 11.14 -4.71
N GLU A 431 20.87 11.76 -5.37
CA GLU A 431 21.79 11.07 -6.29
C GLU A 431 22.51 9.90 -5.61
N GLU A 432 22.97 10.06 -4.36
CA GLU A 432 23.72 8.99 -3.70
C GLU A 432 22.80 7.84 -3.26
N GLY A 433 21.62 8.16 -2.72
CA GLY A 433 20.61 7.15 -2.40
C GLY A 433 20.13 6.41 -3.65
N GLY A 434 19.87 7.13 -4.73
CA GLY A 434 19.47 6.58 -6.03
C GLY A 434 20.54 5.69 -6.67
N THR A 435 21.80 6.11 -6.61
CA THR A 435 22.94 5.33 -7.08
C THR A 435 23.10 4.03 -6.31
N LEU A 436 22.95 4.06 -4.98
CA LEU A 436 22.98 2.85 -4.16
C LEU A 436 21.86 1.89 -4.53
N CYS A 437 20.63 2.38 -4.70
CA CYS A 437 19.50 1.55 -5.17
C CYS A 437 19.78 0.89 -6.52
N ARG A 438 20.36 1.66 -7.45
CA ARG A 438 20.71 1.16 -8.78
C ARG A 438 21.78 0.07 -8.71
N GLN A 439 22.86 0.28 -7.94
CA GLN A 439 23.90 -0.74 -7.73
C GLN A 439 23.34 -2.04 -7.15
N LEU A 440 22.44 -1.94 -6.16
CA LEU A 440 21.78 -3.10 -5.56
C LEU A 440 20.91 -3.85 -6.58
N GLY A 441 20.11 -3.13 -7.37
CA GLY A 441 19.24 -3.71 -8.38
C GLY A 441 20.00 -4.32 -9.57
N GLU A 442 21.01 -3.64 -10.09
CA GLU A 442 21.86 -4.15 -11.18
C GLU A 442 22.63 -5.40 -10.75
N ALA A 443 23.15 -5.42 -9.52
CA ALA A 443 23.79 -6.61 -8.95
C ALA A 443 22.81 -7.80 -8.78
N ALA A 444 21.52 -7.52 -8.62
CA ALA A 444 20.47 -8.54 -8.57
C ALA A 444 19.99 -8.99 -9.97
N GLY A 445 20.34 -8.26 -11.03
CA GLY A 445 19.97 -8.59 -12.42
C GLY A 445 18.91 -7.69 -13.06
N CYS A 446 18.55 -6.56 -12.43
CA CYS A 446 17.70 -5.55 -13.07
C CYS A 446 18.49 -4.69 -14.05
N GLN A 447 17.88 -4.38 -15.19
CA GLN A 447 18.31 -3.30 -16.08
C GLN A 447 17.48 -2.06 -15.79
N PHE A 448 18.11 -0.88 -15.78
CA PHE A 448 17.46 0.39 -15.47
C PHE A 448 17.43 1.31 -16.69
N ILE A 449 16.26 1.86 -16.98
CA ILE A 449 16.08 3.00 -17.89
C ILE A 449 15.50 4.15 -17.06
N VAL A 450 16.32 5.17 -16.82
CA VAL A 450 15.98 6.32 -15.95
C VAL A 450 15.86 7.59 -16.80
N ASN A 451 15.22 8.62 -16.25
CA ASN A 451 14.93 9.87 -16.96
C ASN A 451 14.14 9.67 -18.28
N ASP A 452 13.36 8.59 -18.39
CA ASP A 452 12.64 8.25 -19.61
C ASP A 452 11.25 7.68 -19.31
N GLU A 453 10.40 7.65 -20.33
CA GLU A 453 9.06 7.08 -20.29
C GLU A 453 8.76 6.35 -21.59
N VAL A 454 7.85 5.37 -21.55
CA VAL A 454 7.36 4.73 -22.76
C VAL A 454 6.50 5.72 -23.56
N LYS A 455 6.89 5.91 -24.82
CA LYS A 455 6.14 6.69 -25.81
C LYS A 455 4.99 5.87 -26.38
N ARG A 456 5.25 4.59 -26.72
CA ARG A 456 4.26 3.67 -27.27
C ARG A 456 4.69 2.21 -27.11
N PHE A 457 3.69 1.33 -27.09
CA PHE A 457 3.85 -0.11 -27.25
C PHE A 457 3.53 -0.53 -28.69
N SER A 458 4.09 -1.65 -29.11
CA SER A 458 3.84 -2.29 -30.41
C SER A 458 4.31 -3.73 -30.41
N ARG A 459 4.12 -4.45 -31.52
CA ARG A 459 4.72 -5.77 -31.74
C ARG A 459 5.89 -5.69 -32.73
N HIS A 460 6.92 -6.50 -32.50
CA HIS A 460 8.07 -6.67 -33.38
C HIS A 460 8.45 -8.16 -33.43
N ASN A 461 8.36 -8.78 -34.61
CA ASN A 461 8.61 -10.22 -34.83
C ASN A 461 7.88 -11.13 -33.83
N GLY A 462 6.60 -10.83 -33.57
CA GLY A 462 5.75 -11.60 -32.66
C GLY A 462 5.94 -11.31 -31.17
N ARG A 463 6.93 -10.51 -30.76
CA ARG A 463 7.15 -10.08 -29.37
C ARG A 463 6.64 -8.66 -29.13
N PHE A 464 6.32 -8.33 -27.88
CA PHE A 464 6.01 -6.95 -27.52
C PHE A 464 7.27 -6.10 -27.50
N GLN A 465 7.12 -4.84 -27.86
CA GLN A 465 8.17 -3.85 -27.86
C GLN A 465 7.65 -2.54 -27.27
N ALA A 466 8.38 -2.01 -26.29
CA ALA A 466 8.22 -0.64 -25.83
C ALA A 466 9.23 0.25 -26.56
N GLU A 467 8.78 1.39 -27.05
CA GLU A 467 9.66 2.47 -27.52
C GLU A 467 9.61 3.61 -26.51
N THR A 468 10.75 4.03 -25.99
CA THR A 468 10.84 5.15 -25.03
C THR A 468 10.83 6.49 -25.75
N GLN A 469 10.65 7.59 -25.01
CA GLN A 469 10.76 8.94 -25.58
C GLN A 469 12.19 9.22 -26.05
N GLY A 470 13.20 8.66 -25.37
CA GLY A 470 14.60 8.69 -25.78
C GLY A 470 14.93 7.83 -27.02
N GLY A 471 13.98 7.04 -27.52
CA GLY A 471 14.14 6.19 -28.71
C GLY A 471 14.71 4.80 -28.43
N GLU A 472 14.90 4.43 -27.15
CA GLU A 472 15.28 3.07 -26.76
C GLU A 472 14.14 2.09 -27.06
N LYS A 473 14.49 0.90 -27.54
CA LYS A 473 13.53 -0.15 -27.90
C LYS A 473 13.76 -1.37 -27.03
N VAL A 474 12.75 -1.72 -26.23
CA VAL A 474 12.83 -2.81 -25.27
C VAL A 474 11.85 -3.91 -25.66
N LEU A 475 12.35 -5.11 -25.97
CA LEU A 475 11.51 -6.29 -26.18
C LEU A 475 11.14 -6.92 -24.84
N PHE A 476 9.88 -7.29 -24.67
CA PHE A 476 9.39 -7.91 -23.44
C PHE A 476 8.29 -8.93 -23.72
N ASP A 477 8.02 -9.78 -22.73
CA ASP A 477 6.99 -10.81 -22.78
C ASP A 477 5.79 -10.44 -21.88
N THR A 478 6.07 -9.83 -20.71
CA THR A 478 5.05 -9.35 -19.76
C THR A 478 5.31 -7.90 -19.36
N LEU A 479 4.25 -7.08 -19.29
CA LEU A 479 4.27 -5.72 -18.76
C LEU A 479 3.64 -5.69 -17.37
N THR A 480 4.37 -5.13 -16.42
CA THR A 480 3.90 -4.89 -15.05
C THR A 480 4.14 -3.43 -14.67
N TYR A 481 3.33 -2.88 -13.77
CA TYR A 481 3.45 -1.46 -13.47
C TYR A 481 2.99 -1.03 -12.07
N GLY A 482 3.58 0.07 -11.60
CA GLY A 482 3.25 0.78 -10.36
C GLY A 482 3.35 2.29 -10.56
N VAL A 483 2.34 2.90 -11.18
CA VAL A 483 2.35 4.32 -11.61
C VAL A 483 1.40 5.23 -10.82
N GLY A 484 0.94 4.74 -9.67
CA GLY A 484 0.05 5.44 -8.74
C GLY A 484 -1.33 4.79 -8.65
N LEU A 485 -2.16 5.35 -7.77
CA LEU A 485 -3.52 4.89 -7.49
C LEU A 485 -4.55 5.94 -7.91
N ASP A 486 -5.72 5.46 -8.32
CA ASP A 486 -6.99 6.18 -8.30
C ASP A 486 -7.84 5.70 -7.12
N TYR A 487 -8.70 6.59 -6.62
CA TYR A 487 -9.54 6.33 -5.44
C TYR A 487 -11.01 6.24 -5.83
N TYR A 488 -11.75 5.32 -5.21
CA TYR A 488 -13.16 5.10 -5.50
C TYR A 488 -14.04 6.06 -4.67
N VAL A 489 -14.20 7.28 -5.20
CA VAL A 489 -14.92 8.41 -4.58
C VAL A 489 -16.32 8.61 -5.17
N GLU A 490 -16.62 7.95 -6.29
CA GLU A 490 -17.85 8.07 -7.06
C GLU A 490 -19.13 7.91 -6.21
N PRO A 491 -19.20 6.98 -5.24
CA PRO A 491 -20.42 6.82 -4.43
C PRO A 491 -20.75 8.04 -3.57
N VAL A 492 -19.76 8.82 -3.15
CA VAL A 492 -19.93 10.00 -2.29
C VAL A 492 -19.83 11.32 -3.04
N ALA A 493 -19.38 11.31 -4.30
CA ALA A 493 -19.12 12.52 -5.07
C ALA A 493 -20.37 13.41 -5.23
N ARG A 494 -21.55 12.79 -5.35
CA ARG A 494 -22.83 13.52 -5.46
C ARG A 494 -23.44 13.91 -4.10
N ALA A 495 -22.92 13.36 -3.01
CA ALA A 495 -23.42 13.63 -1.67
C ALA A 495 -22.95 14.98 -1.11
N GLY A 496 -22.02 15.68 -1.79
CA GLY A 496 -21.52 16.99 -1.39
C GLY A 496 -20.31 16.96 -0.47
N VAL A 497 -19.59 15.82 -0.40
CA VAL A 497 -18.33 15.73 0.34
C VAL A 497 -17.23 16.54 -0.34
N GLU A 498 -16.31 17.13 0.43
CA GLU A 498 -15.11 17.73 -0.15
C GLU A 498 -14.19 16.62 -0.68
N LEU A 499 -13.93 16.67 -1.99
CA LEU A 499 -13.01 15.79 -2.66
C LEU A 499 -11.75 16.55 -3.05
N ARG A 500 -10.60 15.97 -2.67
CA ARG A 500 -9.33 16.20 -3.35
C ARG A 500 -9.05 14.91 -4.13
N LYS A 501 -7.81 14.48 -4.28
CA LYS A 501 -7.52 13.17 -4.89
C LYS A 501 -8.28 12.00 -4.19
N GLY A 502 -8.61 12.16 -2.90
CA GLY A 502 -9.49 11.30 -2.11
C GLY A 502 -10.53 12.13 -1.33
N ILE A 503 -11.04 11.58 -0.23
CA ILE A 503 -12.09 12.21 0.58
C ILE A 503 -11.45 13.04 1.70
N VAL A 504 -11.77 14.33 1.77
CA VAL A 504 -11.24 15.22 2.81
C VAL A 504 -11.93 14.97 4.15
N CYS A 505 -11.13 14.88 5.20
CA CYS A 505 -11.60 14.79 6.58
C CYS A 505 -10.73 15.58 7.55
N ASP A 506 -11.32 15.91 8.69
CA ASP A 506 -10.63 16.56 9.79
C ASP A 506 -9.66 15.59 10.52
N ALA A 507 -9.00 16.08 11.57
CA ALA A 507 -8.09 15.25 12.39
C ALA A 507 -8.83 14.10 13.11
N LYS A 508 -10.16 14.14 13.20
CA LYS A 508 -11.00 13.09 13.81
C LYS A 508 -11.52 12.11 12.77
N LEU A 509 -11.07 12.22 11.52
CA LEU A 509 -11.48 11.41 10.38
C LEU A 509 -12.95 11.60 9.98
N ARG A 510 -13.57 12.71 10.40
CA ARG A 510 -14.94 13.10 10.03
C ARG A 510 -14.91 13.86 8.71
N THR A 511 -15.83 13.53 7.82
CA THR A 511 -16.04 14.30 6.59
C THR A 511 -16.96 15.50 6.85
N ALA A 512 -17.20 16.33 5.83
CA ALA A 512 -18.19 17.40 5.91
C ALA A 512 -19.65 16.88 5.98
N LEU A 513 -19.88 15.60 5.68
CA LEU A 513 -21.21 14.99 5.74
C LEU A 513 -21.48 14.44 7.15
N PRO A 514 -22.68 14.65 7.70
CA PRO A 514 -23.02 14.19 9.04
C PRO A 514 -22.92 12.67 9.13
N ASP A 515 -22.27 12.19 10.19
CA ASP A 515 -22.10 10.76 10.49
C ASP A 515 -21.37 9.95 9.41
N VAL A 516 -20.64 10.61 8.50
CA VAL A 516 -19.79 9.97 7.50
C VAL A 516 -18.32 10.24 7.80
N TYR A 517 -17.56 9.14 7.86
CA TYR A 517 -16.14 9.09 8.17
C TYR A 517 -15.36 8.53 6.98
N THR A 518 -14.05 8.77 6.93
CA THR A 518 -13.17 8.14 5.94
C THR A 518 -11.83 7.73 6.55
N ALA A 519 -11.31 6.58 6.14
CA ALA A 519 -10.10 5.98 6.70
C ALA A 519 -9.25 5.25 5.64
N GLY A 520 -8.00 4.97 5.98
CA GLY A 520 -7.03 4.35 5.07
C GLY A 520 -6.62 5.26 3.90
N ASP A 521 -6.13 4.66 2.82
CA ASP A 521 -5.48 5.37 1.71
C ASP A 521 -6.36 6.43 1.02
N ILE A 522 -7.69 6.27 1.06
CA ILE A 522 -8.64 7.21 0.45
C ILE A 522 -8.79 8.51 1.26
N ALA A 523 -8.44 8.49 2.55
CA ALA A 523 -8.58 9.63 3.43
C ALA A 523 -7.52 10.70 3.12
N VAL A 524 -7.98 11.93 2.90
CA VAL A 524 -7.18 13.14 2.89
C VAL A 524 -7.40 13.83 4.23
N PHE A 525 -6.66 13.38 5.25
CA PHE A 525 -6.86 13.73 6.66
C PHE A 525 -6.03 14.94 7.05
N PHE A 526 -6.46 15.70 8.06
CA PHE A 526 -5.66 16.78 8.63
C PHE A 526 -4.52 16.21 9.50
N ASP A 527 -3.30 16.28 8.99
CA ASP A 527 -2.11 15.71 9.63
C ASP A 527 -1.51 16.67 10.66
N LEU A 528 -1.61 16.30 11.93
CA LEU A 528 -1.11 17.07 13.07
C LEU A 528 0.43 17.12 13.17
N MET A 529 1.16 16.33 12.38
CA MET A 529 2.63 16.43 12.28
C MET A 529 3.04 17.70 11.54
N VAL A 530 2.33 18.02 10.44
CA VAL A 530 2.69 19.10 9.50
C VAL A 530 1.65 20.21 9.38
N GLY A 531 0.51 20.10 10.08
CA GLY A 531 -0.50 21.15 10.16
C GLY A 531 -1.26 21.39 8.85
N LYS A 532 -1.39 20.37 8.01
CA LYS A 532 -2.10 20.45 6.72
C LYS A 532 -2.75 19.12 6.38
N HIS A 533 -3.62 19.14 5.37
CA HIS A 533 -4.19 17.90 4.85
C HIS A 533 -3.14 17.07 4.12
N ASN A 534 -3.06 15.78 4.46
CA ASN A 534 -2.14 14.79 3.93
C ASN A 534 -2.91 13.54 3.48
N GLN A 535 -2.28 12.72 2.65
CA GLN A 535 -2.78 11.41 2.25
C GLN A 535 -1.65 10.39 2.40
N MET A 536 -1.89 9.33 3.17
CA MET A 536 -0.88 8.33 3.54
C MET A 536 -1.35 6.92 3.15
N GLY A 537 -0.50 6.18 2.45
CA GLY A 537 -0.80 4.85 1.90
C GLY A 537 -0.09 3.70 2.61
N THR A 538 0.25 3.86 3.89
CA THR A 538 0.89 2.81 4.69
C THR A 538 -0.14 1.99 5.47
N TRP A 539 0.15 0.70 5.64
CA TRP A 539 -0.73 -0.23 6.34
C TRP A 539 -0.99 0.17 7.80
N ASP A 540 0.06 0.59 8.51
CA ASP A 540 -0.03 1.02 9.91
C ASP A 540 -0.91 2.27 10.08
N ASN A 541 -0.76 3.25 9.19
CA ASN A 541 -1.62 4.43 9.14
C ASN A 541 -3.09 4.03 8.90
N ALA A 542 -3.35 3.12 7.96
CA ALA A 542 -4.70 2.66 7.65
C ALA A 542 -5.34 1.89 8.82
N GLU A 543 -4.58 1.04 9.51
CA GLU A 543 -5.00 0.36 10.73
C GLU A 543 -5.35 1.37 11.84
N ALA A 544 -4.46 2.33 12.09
CA ALA A 544 -4.66 3.37 13.09
C ALA A 544 -5.84 4.29 12.74
N HIS A 545 -6.05 4.64 11.47
CA HIS A 545 -7.24 5.34 11.01
C HIS A 545 -8.51 4.55 11.33
N GLY A 546 -8.53 3.24 11.02
CA GLY A 546 -9.69 2.38 11.28
C GLY A 546 -10.09 2.38 12.75
N LYS A 547 -9.10 2.35 13.65
CA LYS A 547 -9.32 2.42 15.09
C LYS A 547 -9.91 3.75 15.55
N VAL A 548 -9.30 4.88 15.18
CA VAL A 548 -9.78 6.22 15.57
C VAL A 548 -11.16 6.49 14.98
N ALA A 549 -11.40 6.06 13.74
CA ALA A 549 -12.72 6.17 13.10
C ALA A 549 -13.78 5.40 13.89
N ALA A 550 -13.52 4.16 14.33
CA ALA A 550 -14.46 3.40 15.17
C ALA A 550 -14.80 4.12 16.47
N HIS A 551 -13.80 4.65 17.18
CA HIS A 551 -14.03 5.40 18.41
C HIS A 551 -14.93 6.61 18.18
N ASN A 552 -14.64 7.40 17.15
CA ASN A 552 -15.41 8.60 16.85
C ASN A 552 -16.80 8.29 16.30
N MET A 553 -16.96 7.23 15.51
CA MET A 553 -18.26 6.70 15.10
C MET A 553 -19.09 6.26 16.31
N ALA A 554 -18.46 5.66 17.34
CA ALA A 554 -19.12 5.30 18.59
C ALA A 554 -19.45 6.50 19.50
N GLY A 555 -19.02 7.71 19.15
CA GLY A 555 -19.34 8.95 19.86
C GLY A 555 -18.17 9.58 20.63
N ALA A 556 -16.95 9.07 20.47
CA ALA A 556 -15.76 9.75 20.96
C ALA A 556 -15.41 11.00 20.13
N ASP A 557 -14.40 11.74 20.60
CA ASP A 557 -13.90 12.97 19.97
C ASP A 557 -12.36 12.97 19.92
N GLU A 558 -11.79 11.86 19.46
CA GLU A 558 -10.35 11.58 19.43
C GLU A 558 -9.69 12.08 18.13
N ASP A 559 -8.59 12.83 18.27
CA ASP A 559 -7.75 13.21 17.13
C ASP A 559 -6.82 12.06 16.73
N PHE A 560 -6.69 11.83 15.42
CA PHE A 560 -5.70 10.95 14.84
C PHE A 560 -4.31 11.60 14.85
N PHE A 561 -3.34 10.89 15.40
CA PHE A 561 -1.93 11.22 15.30
C PHE A 561 -1.09 9.94 15.29
N ASP A 562 -0.27 9.78 14.24
CA ASP A 562 0.71 8.71 14.18
C ASP A 562 1.96 9.13 13.41
N VAL A 563 3.03 8.35 13.55
CA VAL A 563 4.23 8.44 12.69
C VAL A 563 4.21 7.22 11.77
N PRO A 564 3.76 7.37 10.52
CA PRO A 564 3.63 6.24 9.60
C PRO A 564 4.99 5.64 9.30
N THR A 565 5.03 4.33 9.12
CA THR A 565 6.24 3.60 8.80
C THR A 565 6.01 2.61 7.67
N TYR A 566 7.04 2.47 6.84
CA TYR A 566 7.04 1.48 5.78
C TYR A 566 8.42 0.83 5.71
N THR A 567 8.46 -0.49 5.78
CA THR A 567 9.71 -1.25 5.69
C THR A 567 9.54 -2.40 4.70
N THR A 568 10.45 -2.50 3.74
CA THR A 568 10.46 -3.57 2.75
C THR A 568 11.89 -4.05 2.49
N THR A 569 12.04 -5.20 1.84
CA THR A 569 13.35 -5.67 1.36
C THR A 569 13.86 -4.74 0.26
N MET A 570 15.18 -4.68 0.08
CA MET A 570 16.04 -3.83 -0.76
C MET A 570 16.93 -4.53 -1.81
N PHE A 571 16.47 -5.44 -2.67
CA PHE A 571 17.38 -6.33 -3.43
C PHE A 571 18.42 -7.01 -2.53
N GLY A 572 17.94 -7.60 -1.43
CA GLY A 572 18.80 -8.18 -0.37
C GLY A 572 19.27 -7.19 0.70
N SER A 573 19.01 -5.89 0.55
CA SER A 573 19.12 -4.89 1.62
C SER A 573 17.78 -4.71 2.35
N THR A 574 17.67 -3.66 3.18
CA THR A 574 16.41 -3.21 3.80
C THR A 574 16.19 -1.75 3.46
N LEU A 575 14.97 -1.39 3.10
CA LEU A 575 14.53 0.00 2.93
C LEU A 575 13.50 0.31 4.02
N ALA A 576 13.70 1.39 4.74
CA ALA A 576 12.75 1.90 5.72
C ALA A 576 12.47 3.38 5.49
N VAL A 577 11.21 3.74 5.44
CA VAL A 577 10.73 5.13 5.43
C VAL A 577 9.83 5.35 6.63
N MET A 578 9.94 6.52 7.24
CA MET A 578 9.21 6.90 8.43
C MET A 578 8.77 8.35 8.34
N GLY A 579 7.58 8.64 8.85
CA GLY A 579 7.05 9.99 8.99
C GLY A 579 6.78 10.66 7.65
N VAL A 580 6.93 11.99 7.62
CA VAL A 580 6.63 12.83 6.46
C VAL A 580 7.89 13.08 5.64
N THR A 581 7.78 12.85 4.34
CA THR A 581 8.85 12.97 3.35
C THR A 581 8.55 14.07 2.31
N PRO A 582 9.51 14.47 1.46
CA PRO A 582 9.33 15.63 0.59
C PRO A 582 8.30 15.48 -0.54
N ASP A 583 7.85 14.26 -0.85
CA ASP A 583 6.70 14.01 -1.71
C ASP A 583 5.38 14.51 -1.11
N VAL A 584 5.29 14.58 0.22
CA VAL A 584 4.17 15.18 0.95
C VAL A 584 4.44 16.64 1.29
N GLN A 585 5.64 16.98 1.75
CA GLN A 585 6.05 18.33 2.15
C GLN A 585 7.34 18.73 1.42
N PRO A 586 7.26 19.40 0.25
CA PRO A 586 8.44 19.65 -0.59
C PRO A 586 9.55 20.47 0.08
N ASP A 587 9.20 21.38 0.99
CA ASP A 587 10.12 22.35 1.59
C ASP A 587 10.80 21.86 2.89
N LEU A 588 11.09 20.56 2.99
CA LEU A 588 11.78 20.00 4.17
C LEU A 588 13.29 20.20 4.08
N ASP A 589 13.88 20.69 5.16
CA ASP A 589 15.32 20.63 5.39
C ASP A 589 15.77 19.16 5.49
N SER A 590 17.01 18.85 5.09
CA SER A 590 17.53 17.49 5.27
C SER A 590 19.03 17.41 5.50
N VAL A 591 19.42 16.38 6.25
CA VAL A 591 20.83 15.95 6.40
C VAL A 591 20.94 14.47 6.03
N ARG A 592 22.10 14.05 5.52
CA ARG A 592 22.31 12.66 5.04
C ARG A 592 23.70 12.11 5.36
N THR A 593 23.79 10.78 5.45
CA THR A 593 25.04 10.01 5.50
C THR A 593 24.88 8.73 4.70
N TYR A 594 25.94 8.26 4.05
CA TYR A 594 25.90 7.09 3.18
C TYR A 594 27.28 6.44 3.01
N SER A 595 27.29 5.19 2.56
CA SER A 595 28.48 4.49 2.09
C SER A 595 28.08 3.47 1.02
N PHE A 596 28.71 3.56 -0.15
CA PHE A 596 28.52 2.58 -1.23
C PHE A 596 29.18 1.23 -0.90
N GLU A 597 30.32 1.25 -0.19
CA GLU A 597 31.04 0.04 0.22
C GLU A 597 30.27 -0.74 1.28
N GLU A 598 29.82 -0.05 2.33
CA GLU A 598 29.02 -0.63 3.42
C GLU A 598 27.52 -0.74 3.06
N LYS A 599 27.15 -0.32 1.84
CA LYS A 599 25.80 -0.40 1.26
C LYS A 599 24.70 0.17 2.16
N PHE A 600 24.93 1.35 2.72
CA PHE A 600 23.91 2.06 3.49
C PHE A 600 23.70 3.50 3.03
N PHE A 601 22.49 3.99 3.28
CA PHE A 601 22.09 5.36 3.09
C PHE A 601 21.13 5.76 4.21
N ARG A 602 21.25 6.97 4.72
CA ARG A 602 20.34 7.54 5.71
C ARG A 602 20.14 9.01 5.39
N LYS A 603 18.88 9.43 5.38
CA LYS A 603 18.51 10.84 5.27
C LYS A 603 17.38 11.16 6.24
N LEU A 604 17.51 12.29 6.91
CA LEU A 604 16.56 12.79 7.91
C LEU A 604 15.92 14.08 7.38
N PHE A 605 14.62 14.26 7.60
CA PHE A 605 13.84 15.39 7.10
C PHE A 605 13.27 16.22 8.26
N PHE A 606 13.38 17.55 8.15
CA PHE A 606 13.00 18.48 9.20
C PHE A 606 12.04 19.55 8.71
N LEU A 607 11.07 19.89 9.56
CA LEU A 607 10.17 21.03 9.39
C LEU A 607 10.36 21.95 10.60
N GLU A 608 10.90 23.15 10.38
CA GLU A 608 11.15 24.15 11.45
C GLU A 608 11.89 23.53 12.65
N ASP A 609 13.00 22.86 12.36
CA ASP A 609 13.87 22.15 13.32
C ASP A 609 13.22 20.98 14.05
N ARG A 610 12.01 20.54 13.68
CA ARG A 610 11.42 19.30 14.17
C ARG A 610 11.74 18.17 13.19
N LEU A 611 12.22 17.03 13.69
CA LEU A 611 12.37 15.82 12.88
C LEU A 611 10.97 15.30 12.54
N VAL A 612 10.61 15.29 11.26
CA VAL A 612 9.28 14.85 10.79
C VAL A 612 9.33 13.57 9.97
N GLY A 613 10.48 13.20 9.40
CA GLY A 613 10.60 11.97 8.65
C GLY A 613 12.04 11.53 8.42
N ALA A 614 12.20 10.32 7.90
CA ALA A 614 13.50 9.76 7.54
C ALA A 614 13.38 8.62 6.52
N ILE A 615 14.43 8.42 5.74
CA ILE A 615 14.61 7.27 4.85
C ILE A 615 15.95 6.59 5.11
N MET A 616 15.97 5.27 5.08
CA MET A 616 17.13 4.44 5.38
C MET A 616 17.23 3.27 4.39
N ILE A 617 18.40 3.06 3.80
CA ILE A 617 18.77 1.85 3.05
C ILE A 617 19.89 1.17 3.83
N GLY A 618 19.82 -0.15 3.99
CA GLY A 618 20.74 -0.93 4.81
C GLY A 618 20.22 -1.14 6.24
N PRO A 619 21.09 -1.48 7.20
CA PRO A 619 20.69 -1.78 8.57
C PRO A 619 19.94 -0.60 9.24
N PRO A 620 18.69 -0.78 9.70
CA PRO A 620 17.86 0.31 10.24
C PRO A 620 18.22 0.66 11.71
N LYS A 621 19.51 0.81 12.03
CA LYS A 621 19.99 1.12 13.39
C LYS A 621 19.44 2.48 13.84
N GLY A 622 18.90 2.57 15.05
CA GLY A 622 18.35 3.85 15.58
C GLY A 622 16.94 4.20 15.10
N ARG A 623 16.34 3.42 14.18
CA ARG A 623 14.98 3.64 13.63
C ARG A 623 13.93 3.92 14.70
N LYS A 624 13.86 3.06 15.73
CA LYS A 624 12.88 3.19 16.83
C LYS A 624 12.98 4.55 17.52
N LYS A 625 14.22 5.01 17.76
CA LYS A 625 14.48 6.25 18.46
C LYS A 625 14.17 7.47 17.61
N LEU A 626 14.42 7.42 16.30
CA LEU A 626 13.97 8.44 15.36
C LEU A 626 12.44 8.58 15.36
N ILE A 627 11.71 7.46 15.38
CA ILE A 627 10.24 7.47 15.50
C ILE A 627 9.78 8.09 16.83
N GLU A 628 10.43 7.75 17.94
CA GLU A 628 10.15 8.38 19.25
C GLU A 628 10.34 9.90 19.21
N ILE A 629 11.44 10.37 18.60
CA ILE A 629 11.72 11.80 18.42
C ILE A 629 10.62 12.45 17.56
N MET A 630 10.24 11.85 16.43
CA MET A 630 9.16 12.36 15.58
C MET A 630 7.84 12.45 16.35
N ARG A 631 7.46 11.41 17.10
CA ARG A 631 6.24 11.40 17.94
C ARG A 631 6.24 12.52 18.98
N SER A 632 7.41 12.85 19.53
CA SER A 632 7.54 13.93 20.52
C SER A 632 7.26 15.32 19.94
N ARG A 633 7.44 15.50 18.61
CA ARG A 633 7.35 16.78 17.89
C ARG A 633 8.21 17.90 18.50
N GLN A 634 9.22 17.55 19.27
CA GLN A 634 10.13 18.52 19.90
C GLN A 634 11.03 19.16 18.85
N LYS A 635 11.37 20.43 19.07
CA LYS A 635 12.40 21.11 18.29
C LYS A 635 13.76 20.53 18.63
N ILE A 636 14.59 20.32 17.61
CA ILE A 636 15.95 19.83 17.74
C ILE A 636 16.87 21.05 17.85
N GLU A 637 17.41 21.28 19.05
CA GLU A 637 18.29 22.42 19.34
C GLU A 637 19.77 22.14 19.05
N ARG A 638 20.14 20.86 18.95
CA ARG A 638 21.50 20.42 18.58
C ARG A 638 21.69 20.37 17.06
N PRO A 639 22.92 20.36 16.53
CA PRO A 639 23.18 20.18 15.10
C PRO A 639 22.46 18.96 14.52
N LYS A 640 21.72 19.15 13.42
CA LYS A 640 20.88 18.11 12.79
C LYS A 640 21.72 16.89 12.37
N GLU A 641 22.96 17.10 11.97
CA GLU A 641 23.92 16.08 11.54
C GLU A 641 24.25 15.09 12.65
N GLU A 642 24.19 15.49 13.93
CA GLU A 642 24.47 14.59 15.06
C GLU A 642 23.46 13.44 15.12
N LEU A 643 22.23 13.64 14.66
CA LEU A 643 21.18 12.61 14.63
C LEU A 643 21.44 11.53 13.55
N LEU A 644 22.38 11.75 12.62
CA LEU A 644 22.75 10.76 11.61
C LEU A 644 23.47 9.56 12.23
N ASP A 645 24.19 9.75 13.33
CA ASP A 645 24.83 8.67 14.07
C ASP A 645 23.83 8.03 15.06
N PRO A 646 23.51 6.72 14.93
CA PRO A 646 22.69 6.01 15.90
C PRO A 646 23.16 6.11 17.35
N ALA A 647 24.46 6.32 17.60
CA ALA A 647 25.01 6.43 18.95
C ALA A 647 24.49 7.69 19.68
N ASN A 648 24.27 8.77 18.94
CA ASN A 648 23.84 10.06 19.48
C ASN A 648 22.33 10.16 19.75
N LEU A 649 21.56 9.16 19.31
CA LEU A 649 20.11 9.14 19.50
C LEU A 649 19.70 8.71 20.92
N LYS A 650 20.62 8.18 21.73
CA LYS A 650 20.31 7.65 23.07
C LYS A 650 19.95 8.74 24.08
N ASP A 651 20.51 9.92 23.85
CA ASP A 651 20.24 11.18 24.57
C ASP A 651 19.21 12.00 23.79
#